data_AF-A0A6N7BJI5-F1
#
_entry.id   AF-A0A6N7BJI5-F1
#
_cell.length_a   1.000
_cell.length_b   1.000
_cell.length_c   1.000
_cell.angle_alpha   90.00
_cell.angle_beta   90.00
_cell.angle_gamma   90.00
#
_symmetry.space_group_name_H-M   'P 1'
#
loop_
_entity.id
_entity.type
_entity.pdbx_description
1 polymer ?
#
loop_
_entity_poly.entity_id
_entity_poly.type
_entity_poly.pdbx_seq_one_letter_code
_entity_poly.pdbx_strand_id
1 'polypeptide(L)'
;MNNFSSTSKSDSKNKQYPLRALRYLRALCVKCFEERIFRIAYAAIFLIIFFAIGLTLFTQQNKIGDLRDGSRSVPVHLMKLFDADSVLVLKNDNPLLPFSTKYTCGECHSYEVINKGFHFNASNPKVKPGRKGEPWIYVDWRNLTVIPVSERKWKGTYTPSVLGISSFNFLDLFGTHYPGGGIGEIDSLQNPDDFFRWEVSGKLDVNCLACHDANPEYDPAEYSAQMQKQNFKWAAAAASAISEVKGNASKMPDNYDVYNSLTYSDIDMRTTAPPSISYDKAKFNDNNQIFFDITRKAKKERCYYCHSSVTYQAENYNQWDEDEDVHLQKGMTCADCHRNGIDHDMIRGYRDEANDKNNFRVASFSCKGCHLGNGEAKVGKNGAPVPLHKGIPAIHFEKLECTVCHSGSLPNDRSSLVKTSRAHKLGIRKSNKQGDFFPHIQSPVYVRNETGMVEPNNLLWPSFWAMKNGDKITSLSIDEIANSVSGKIKLDTLLNYGKWHSISDSMMISVLKKLNSSSQKKNTSFVYITGGKVIELDGTRLRKSEHESAKAYSWPIAHSVRPASQALGASGCGDCHSASSNFFFGKVNVESSLKSETDTLITMTKFENLNTVYQKAFSFSFFFRPWLKGIIIVSFILILFVFLIYSAKGILVIAREATKDKV
;
A
#
# COMPACT_ATOMS: atom_id res chain seq x y z
N MET A 1 32.89 52.82 -42.80
CA MET A 1 33.69 52.42 -43.98
C MET A 1 32.68 52.07 -45.07
N ASN A 2 32.48 52.86 -46.12
CA ASN A 2 33.43 53.36 -47.13
C ASN A 2 33.74 52.27 -48.18
N ASN A 3 33.67 52.52 -49.50
CA ASN A 3 33.22 53.74 -50.20
C ASN A 3 33.04 53.51 -51.71
N PHE A 4 32.14 54.28 -52.36
CA PHE A 4 32.13 54.62 -53.81
C PHE A 4 32.08 53.42 -54.82
N SER A 5 31.91 53.57 -56.14
CA SER A 5 31.65 54.72 -57.05
C SER A 5 30.71 54.23 -58.18
N SER A 6 29.74 54.99 -58.70
CA SER A 6 29.85 56.08 -59.70
C SER A 6 30.31 55.59 -61.11
N THR A 7 29.77 56.01 -62.27
CA THR A 7 28.63 56.90 -62.65
C THR A 7 27.78 56.18 -63.77
N SER A 8 27.04 56.72 -64.76
CA SER A 8 26.79 58.08 -65.31
C SER A 8 25.50 58.16 -66.19
N LYS A 9 25.13 59.40 -66.58
CA LYS A 9 24.47 59.94 -67.81
C LYS A 9 23.97 58.95 -68.90
N SER A 10 22.93 59.23 -69.71
CA SER A 10 21.86 60.27 -69.81
C SER A 10 20.85 59.80 -70.91
N ASP A 11 19.74 60.44 -71.32
CA ASP A 11 19.24 61.82 -71.18
C ASP A 11 17.69 61.93 -71.40
N SER A 12 17.10 63.06 -71.00
CA SER A 12 15.94 63.75 -71.60
C SER A 12 14.55 63.06 -71.76
N LYS A 13 13.54 63.67 -71.12
CA LYS A 13 12.08 63.78 -71.49
C LYS A 13 11.26 62.47 -71.42
N ASN A 14 9.94 62.46 -71.14
CA ASN A 14 8.95 63.55 -71.03
C ASN A 14 7.93 63.32 -69.86
N LYS A 15 7.05 64.28 -69.62
CA LYS A 15 6.05 64.35 -68.52
C LYS A 15 4.95 63.27 -68.62
N GLN A 16 4.62 62.56 -67.53
CA GLN A 16 3.38 62.75 -66.73
C GLN A 16 3.09 61.59 -65.72
N TYR A 17 3.07 61.93 -64.44
CA TYR A 17 2.27 61.27 -63.37
C TYR A 17 0.81 61.82 -63.44
N PRO A 18 -0.22 61.34 -62.69
CA PRO A 18 -0.19 60.48 -61.50
C PRO A 18 -1.38 59.46 -61.34
N LEU A 19 -1.57 58.45 -62.21
CA LEU A 19 -2.77 57.58 -62.14
C LEU A 19 -2.60 56.09 -61.79
N ARG A 20 -1.37 55.56 -61.61
CA ARG A 20 -1.16 54.13 -61.22
C ARG A 20 -0.96 53.87 -59.72
N ALA A 21 -0.38 54.80 -58.96
CA ALA A 21 -0.01 54.57 -57.55
C ALA A 21 -1.21 54.32 -56.62
N LEU A 22 -2.28 55.13 -56.77
CA LEU A 22 -3.47 55.06 -55.89
C LEU A 22 -4.30 53.78 -56.07
N ARG A 23 -4.24 53.12 -57.24
CA ARG A 23 -4.91 51.81 -57.44
C ARG A 23 -4.15 50.65 -56.78
N TYR A 24 -2.81 50.67 -56.82
CA TYR A 24 -2.01 49.61 -56.19
C TYR A 24 -2.09 49.62 -54.66
N LEU A 25 -2.03 50.80 -54.02
CA LEU A 25 -2.15 50.92 -52.57
C LEU A 25 -3.52 50.43 -52.04
N ARG A 26 -4.62 50.73 -52.75
CA ARG A 26 -5.95 50.22 -52.37
C ARG A 26 -6.05 48.69 -52.54
N ALA A 27 -5.52 48.13 -53.63
CA ALA A 27 -5.56 46.69 -53.89
C ALA A 27 -4.72 45.87 -52.89
N LEU A 28 -3.52 46.35 -52.54
CA LEU A 28 -2.66 45.72 -51.53
C LEU A 28 -3.28 45.81 -50.13
N CYS A 29 -3.90 46.94 -49.78
CA CYS A 29 -4.58 47.10 -48.50
C CYS A 29 -5.76 46.12 -48.35
N VAL A 30 -6.63 46.01 -49.35
CA VAL A 30 -7.78 45.08 -49.32
C VAL A 30 -7.33 43.62 -49.23
N LYS A 31 -6.41 43.15 -50.11
CA LYS A 31 -5.94 41.75 -50.05
C LYS A 31 -5.27 41.40 -48.72
N CYS A 32 -4.46 42.30 -48.15
CA CYS A 32 -3.80 42.04 -46.87
C CYS A 32 -4.77 42.07 -45.68
N PHE A 33 -5.86 42.84 -45.79
CA PHE A 33 -6.95 42.88 -44.81
C PHE A 33 -7.84 41.62 -44.89
N GLU A 34 -8.21 41.19 -46.10
CA GLU A 34 -8.94 39.95 -46.36
C GLU A 34 -8.15 38.72 -45.90
N GLU A 35 -6.86 38.61 -46.22
CA GLU A 35 -6.02 37.51 -45.72
C GLU A 35 -5.90 37.52 -44.19
N ARG A 36 -5.81 38.69 -43.54
CA ARG A 36 -5.83 38.77 -42.08
C ARG A 36 -7.17 38.33 -41.50
N ILE A 37 -8.28 38.76 -42.08
CA ILE A 37 -9.62 38.32 -41.64
C ILE A 37 -9.80 36.82 -41.85
N PHE A 38 -9.38 36.25 -42.99
CA PHE A 38 -9.43 34.80 -43.21
C PHE A 38 -8.55 34.03 -42.23
N ARG A 39 -7.32 34.48 -41.96
CA ARG A 39 -6.44 33.83 -40.97
C ARG A 39 -6.98 33.93 -39.55
N ILE A 40 -7.58 35.07 -39.16
CA ILE A 40 -8.23 35.24 -37.85
C ILE A 40 -9.50 34.39 -37.76
N ALA A 41 -10.31 34.33 -38.81
CA ALA A 41 -11.50 33.49 -38.87
C ALA A 41 -11.14 32.00 -38.80
N TYR A 42 -10.14 31.53 -39.56
CA TYR A 42 -9.64 30.15 -39.45
C TYR A 42 -9.05 29.86 -38.07
N ALA A 43 -8.28 30.77 -37.47
CA ALA A 43 -7.75 30.59 -36.12
C ALA A 43 -8.87 30.54 -35.06
N ALA A 44 -9.90 31.38 -35.20
CA ALA A 44 -11.08 31.38 -34.32
C ALA A 44 -11.94 30.12 -34.51
N ILE A 45 -12.19 29.69 -35.74
CA ILE A 45 -12.89 28.44 -36.06
C ILE A 45 -12.11 27.24 -35.54
N PHE A 46 -10.79 27.21 -35.72
CA PHE A 46 -9.94 26.14 -35.17
C PHE A 46 -9.95 26.15 -33.64
N LEU A 47 -9.89 27.33 -32.99
CA LEU A 47 -10.03 27.45 -31.53
C LEU A 47 -11.41 27.00 -31.03
N ILE A 48 -12.49 27.37 -31.73
CA ILE A 48 -13.87 26.96 -31.39
C ILE A 48 -14.04 25.45 -31.58
N ILE A 49 -13.52 24.86 -32.66
CA ILE A 49 -13.53 23.41 -32.88
C ILE A 49 -12.67 22.71 -31.82
N PHE A 50 -11.49 23.23 -31.48
CA PHE A 50 -10.63 22.68 -30.45
C PHE A 50 -11.24 22.79 -29.05
N PHE A 51 -11.97 23.88 -28.74
CA PHE A 51 -12.75 24.01 -27.50
C PHE A 51 -13.99 23.11 -27.49
N ALA A 52 -14.69 22.96 -28.61
CA ALA A 52 -15.87 22.10 -28.71
C ALA A 52 -15.49 20.62 -28.58
N ILE A 53 -14.43 20.18 -29.27
CA ILE A 53 -13.84 18.85 -29.11
C ILE A 53 -13.27 18.67 -27.70
N GLY A 54 -12.60 19.70 -27.15
CA GLY A 54 -12.13 19.69 -25.77
C GLY A 54 -13.25 19.56 -24.74
N LEU A 55 -14.40 20.19 -24.97
CA LEU A 55 -15.58 20.09 -24.12
C LEU A 55 -16.23 18.70 -24.23
N THR A 56 -16.44 18.16 -25.44
CA THR A 56 -17.05 16.84 -25.61
C THR A 56 -16.15 15.70 -25.15
N LEU A 57 -14.82 15.84 -25.25
CA LEU A 57 -13.86 14.88 -24.68
C LEU A 57 -13.79 14.90 -23.15
N PHE A 58 -14.27 15.95 -22.47
CA PHE A 58 -14.27 16.04 -21.01
C PHE A 58 -15.64 15.80 -20.37
N THR A 59 -16.74 15.82 -21.13
CA THR A 59 -18.07 15.40 -20.63
C THR A 59 -18.22 13.88 -20.63
N GLN A 60 -17.53 13.19 -19.72
CA GLN A 60 -17.91 11.81 -19.37
C GLN A 60 -19.31 11.85 -18.75
N GLN A 61 -20.31 11.39 -19.49
CA GLN A 61 -21.70 11.34 -19.04
C GLN A 61 -21.82 10.31 -17.91
N ASN A 62 -22.12 10.79 -16.69
CA ASN A 62 -22.27 9.93 -15.51
C ASN A 62 -23.33 8.85 -15.77
N LYS A 63 -23.00 7.58 -15.49
CA LYS A 63 -23.94 6.47 -15.63
C LYS A 63 -24.93 6.44 -14.46
N ILE A 64 -26.04 5.73 -14.63
CA ILE A 64 -27.17 5.74 -13.69
C ILE A 64 -26.80 5.37 -12.24
N GLY A 65 -25.83 4.47 -12.05
CA GLY A 65 -25.33 4.07 -10.73
C GLY A 65 -24.20 4.94 -10.17
N ASP A 66 -23.59 5.83 -10.96
CA ASP A 66 -22.56 6.76 -10.50
C ASP A 66 -23.16 7.88 -9.64
N LEU A 67 -24.38 8.29 -9.96
CA LEU A 67 -25.12 9.35 -9.30
C LEU A 67 -25.90 8.84 -8.06
N ARG A 68 -26.42 9.79 -7.28
CA ARG A 68 -27.39 9.53 -6.22
C ARG A 68 -28.72 10.17 -6.59
N ASP A 69 -29.75 9.34 -6.63
CA ASP A 69 -31.17 9.72 -6.63
C ASP A 69 -31.59 10.45 -5.34
N GLY A 70 -30.87 10.21 -4.25
CA GLY A 70 -31.16 10.71 -2.90
C GLY A 70 -31.71 9.65 -1.95
N SER A 71 -31.99 8.44 -2.44
CA SER A 71 -32.45 7.34 -1.60
C SER A 71 -31.36 6.85 -0.64
N ARG A 72 -31.83 6.18 0.42
CA ARG A 72 -31.00 5.45 1.39
C ARG A 72 -31.14 3.93 1.24
N SER A 73 -32.07 3.44 0.42
CA SER A 73 -32.09 2.04 -0.02
C SER A 73 -30.92 1.77 -0.98
N VAL A 74 -30.62 0.49 -1.19
CA VAL A 74 -29.76 0.07 -2.30
C VAL A 74 -30.67 -0.33 -3.47
N PRO A 75 -30.40 0.10 -4.71
CA PRO A 75 -31.14 -0.36 -5.89
C PRO A 75 -31.04 -1.88 -6.09
N VAL A 76 -32.05 -2.49 -6.70
CA VAL A 76 -32.03 -3.91 -7.06
C VAL A 76 -31.12 -4.14 -8.27
N HIS A 77 -30.09 -4.96 -8.12
CA HIS A 77 -29.10 -5.24 -9.17
C HIS A 77 -29.54 -6.45 -10.01
N LEU A 78 -30.62 -6.28 -10.78
CA LEU A 78 -31.15 -7.26 -11.73
C LEU A 78 -30.71 -6.89 -13.16
N MET A 79 -29.64 -7.53 -13.65
CA MET A 79 -28.91 -7.10 -14.86
C MET A 79 -28.62 -8.26 -15.82
N LYS A 80 -28.43 -7.93 -17.10
CA LYS A 80 -27.89 -8.88 -18.09
C LYS A 80 -26.39 -9.07 -17.85
N LEU A 81 -25.88 -10.27 -18.17
CA LEU A 81 -24.44 -10.55 -18.15
C LEU A 81 -23.80 -10.19 -19.48
N PHE A 82 -22.57 -9.65 -19.43
CA PHE A 82 -21.73 -9.42 -20.60
C PHE A 82 -20.33 -9.99 -20.34
N ASP A 83 -19.72 -10.61 -21.34
CA ASP A 83 -18.37 -11.17 -21.27
C ASP A 83 -17.26 -10.11 -21.51
N ALA A 84 -16.01 -10.55 -21.58
CA ALA A 84 -14.84 -9.69 -21.78
C ALA A 84 -14.75 -9.05 -23.18
N ASP A 85 -15.52 -9.54 -24.15
CA ASP A 85 -15.64 -9.00 -25.51
C ASP A 85 -16.88 -8.09 -25.65
N SER A 86 -17.55 -7.78 -24.52
CA SER A 86 -18.80 -7.03 -24.42
C SER A 86 -20.02 -7.70 -25.09
N VAL A 87 -19.97 -9.03 -25.31
CA VAL A 87 -21.07 -9.80 -25.87
C VAL A 87 -22.03 -10.24 -24.74
N LEU A 88 -23.33 -10.25 -25.04
CA LEU A 88 -24.39 -10.66 -24.10
C LEU A 88 -24.33 -12.17 -23.84
N VAL A 89 -24.09 -12.57 -22.60
CA VAL A 89 -24.06 -13.98 -22.19
C VAL A 89 -25.47 -14.48 -21.89
N LEU A 90 -25.91 -15.50 -22.63
CA LEU A 90 -27.20 -16.16 -22.50
C LEU A 90 -27.06 -17.56 -21.88
N LYS A 91 -28.12 -18.01 -21.21
CA LYS A 91 -28.18 -19.30 -20.50
C LYS A 91 -28.01 -20.56 -21.37
N ASN A 92 -27.82 -20.42 -22.69
CA ASN A 92 -27.75 -21.51 -23.66
C ASN A 92 -26.63 -21.33 -24.71
N ASP A 93 -25.70 -20.38 -24.55
CA ASP A 93 -24.60 -20.21 -25.51
C ASP A 93 -23.62 -21.39 -25.50
N ASN A 94 -22.86 -21.53 -26.58
CA ASN A 94 -21.85 -22.57 -26.75
C ASN A 94 -20.69 -22.06 -27.62
N PRO A 95 -19.48 -21.84 -27.06
CA PRO A 95 -19.11 -22.02 -25.65
C PRO A 95 -19.80 -21.01 -24.71
N LEU A 96 -19.94 -21.35 -23.44
CA LEU A 96 -20.29 -20.38 -22.38
C LEU A 96 -19.03 -19.63 -21.93
N LEU A 97 -19.16 -18.32 -21.76
CA LEU A 97 -18.07 -17.42 -21.34
C LEU A 97 -18.34 -16.80 -19.96
N PRO A 98 -17.29 -16.47 -19.19
CA PRO A 98 -17.44 -15.80 -17.90
C PRO A 98 -17.86 -14.33 -18.11
N PHE A 99 -18.76 -13.84 -17.26
CA PHE A 99 -19.12 -12.44 -17.28
C PHE A 99 -17.92 -11.58 -16.83
N SER A 100 -17.69 -10.51 -17.57
CA SER A 100 -16.81 -9.43 -17.21
C SER A 100 -17.53 -8.47 -16.27
N THR A 101 -16.92 -8.12 -15.14
CA THR A 101 -17.40 -7.01 -14.31
C THR A 101 -17.25 -5.67 -15.03
N LYS A 102 -16.24 -5.53 -15.91
CA LYS A 102 -15.98 -4.33 -16.71
C LYS A 102 -17.15 -3.95 -17.62
N TYR A 103 -17.82 -4.93 -18.23
CA TYR A 103 -19.01 -4.67 -19.05
C TYR A 103 -20.32 -4.88 -18.26
N THR A 104 -20.46 -5.97 -17.50
CA THR A 104 -21.70 -6.29 -16.74
C THR A 104 -22.04 -5.20 -15.71
N CYS A 105 -21.10 -4.82 -14.83
CA CYS A 105 -21.31 -3.70 -13.92
C CYS A 105 -21.10 -2.35 -14.64
N GLY A 106 -20.31 -2.35 -15.71
CA GLY A 106 -20.04 -1.19 -16.57
C GLY A 106 -21.27 -0.56 -17.18
N GLU A 107 -22.34 -1.30 -17.46
CA GLU A 107 -23.60 -0.73 -17.96
C GLU A 107 -24.21 0.31 -17.01
N CYS A 108 -24.09 0.09 -15.70
CA CYS A 108 -24.61 1.01 -14.68
C CYS A 108 -23.55 1.97 -14.12
N HIS A 109 -22.26 1.66 -14.24
CA HIS A 109 -21.18 2.38 -13.56
C HIS A 109 -19.99 2.75 -14.46
N SER A 110 -19.37 3.89 -14.18
CA SER A 110 -18.15 4.34 -14.86
C SER A 110 -16.92 3.51 -14.46
N TYR A 111 -16.75 2.34 -15.07
CA TYR A 111 -15.63 1.43 -14.80
C TYR A 111 -14.26 2.13 -14.89
N GLU A 112 -14.04 2.94 -15.92
CA GLU A 112 -12.79 3.69 -16.11
C GLU A 112 -12.57 4.79 -15.05
N VAL A 113 -13.54 5.09 -14.20
CA VAL A 113 -13.37 5.92 -12.99
C VAL A 113 -13.07 5.03 -11.78
N ILE A 114 -13.76 3.89 -11.64
CA ILE A 114 -13.53 2.88 -10.59
C ILE A 114 -12.10 2.33 -10.63
N ASN A 115 -11.59 1.95 -11.82
CA ASN A 115 -10.26 1.37 -12.03
C ASN A 115 -9.10 2.36 -11.74
N LYS A 116 -9.41 3.64 -11.47
CA LYS A 116 -8.43 4.64 -11.00
C LYS A 116 -8.32 4.69 -9.46
N GLY A 117 -9.09 3.87 -8.75
CA GLY A 117 -9.08 3.75 -7.29
C GLY A 117 -7.80 3.17 -6.67
N PHE A 118 -7.64 3.34 -5.36
CA PHE A 118 -6.35 3.09 -4.67
C PHE A 118 -5.91 1.61 -4.65
N HIS A 119 -6.84 0.65 -4.81
CA HIS A 119 -6.47 -0.76 -4.92
C HIS A 119 -5.97 -1.16 -6.31
N PHE A 120 -6.30 -0.37 -7.34
CA PHE A 120 -6.09 -0.72 -8.75
C PHE A 120 -4.96 0.11 -9.38
N ASN A 121 -4.88 1.40 -9.03
CA ASN A 121 -3.96 2.37 -9.65
C ASN A 121 -2.46 2.20 -9.31
N ALA A 122 -2.05 1.10 -8.69
CA ALA A 122 -0.69 0.91 -8.16
C ALA A 122 0.42 0.93 -9.23
N SER A 123 0.13 0.46 -10.44
CA SER A 123 1.04 0.46 -11.60
C SER A 123 1.10 1.79 -12.35
N ASN A 124 0.24 2.77 -12.04
CA ASN A 124 0.19 4.04 -12.75
C ASN A 124 1.31 5.00 -12.24
N PRO A 125 2.35 5.30 -13.05
CA PRO A 125 3.50 6.09 -12.59
C PRO A 125 3.17 7.56 -12.32
N LYS A 126 1.97 8.03 -12.68
CA LYS A 126 1.49 9.40 -12.40
C LYS A 126 0.86 9.54 -11.00
N VAL A 127 0.55 8.43 -10.32
CA VAL A 127 -0.08 8.43 -9.00
C VAL A 127 0.99 8.46 -7.90
N LYS A 128 0.90 9.44 -6.99
CA LYS A 128 1.76 9.48 -5.79
C LYS A 128 1.54 8.23 -4.94
N PRO A 129 2.59 7.59 -4.39
CA PRO A 129 2.44 6.36 -3.63
C PRO A 129 1.88 6.53 -2.21
N GLY A 130 1.95 7.76 -1.66
CA GLY A 130 1.55 8.10 -0.30
C GLY A 130 2.35 7.35 0.78
N ARG A 131 1.90 7.44 2.03
CA ARG A 131 2.45 6.71 3.20
C ARG A 131 2.67 5.22 2.87
N LYS A 132 3.71 4.61 3.43
CA LYS A 132 4.04 3.18 3.24
C LYS A 132 2.87 2.27 3.60
N GLY A 133 2.87 1.07 3.05
CA GLY A 133 1.88 0.02 3.31
C GLY A 133 2.49 -1.37 3.17
N GLU A 134 1.68 -2.39 3.44
CA GLU A 134 2.09 -3.79 3.30
C GLU A 134 2.48 -4.07 1.83
N PRO A 135 3.71 -4.53 1.55
CA PRO A 135 4.15 -4.84 0.20
C PRO A 135 3.58 -6.20 -0.23
N TRP A 136 3.79 -6.61 -1.47
CA TRP A 136 3.79 -8.03 -1.79
C TRP A 136 5.13 -8.60 -1.30
N ILE A 137 5.19 -9.87 -0.93
CA ILE A 137 6.45 -10.49 -0.46
C ILE A 137 6.78 -11.66 -1.37
N TYR A 138 7.77 -11.48 -2.23
CA TYR A 138 8.33 -12.59 -2.99
C TYR A 138 9.18 -13.46 -2.04
N VAL A 139 8.98 -14.77 -2.08
CA VAL A 139 9.68 -15.75 -1.25
C VAL A 139 10.13 -16.92 -2.12
N ASP A 140 11.44 -17.12 -2.21
CA ASP A 140 12.04 -18.39 -2.61
C ASP A 140 13.07 -18.84 -1.56
N TRP A 141 12.64 -19.76 -0.71
CA TRP A 141 13.47 -20.35 0.33
C TRP A 141 14.63 -21.20 -0.23
N ARG A 142 14.54 -21.70 -1.47
CA ARG A 142 15.62 -22.52 -2.08
C ARG A 142 16.85 -21.68 -2.40
N ASN A 143 16.61 -20.47 -2.91
CA ASN A 143 17.66 -19.48 -3.17
C ASN A 143 17.79 -18.44 -2.03
N LEU A 144 17.28 -18.72 -0.82
CA LEU A 144 17.34 -17.85 0.35
C LEU A 144 16.91 -16.39 0.06
N THR A 145 15.85 -16.23 -0.74
CA THR A 145 15.38 -14.93 -1.23
C THR A 145 14.03 -14.55 -0.62
N VAL A 146 13.97 -13.38 0.01
CA VAL A 146 12.76 -12.71 0.52
C VAL A 146 12.86 -11.22 0.17
N ILE A 147 11.93 -10.74 -0.66
CA ILE A 147 11.95 -9.37 -1.19
C ILE A 147 10.57 -8.70 -1.04
N PRO A 148 10.48 -7.51 -0.43
CA PRO A 148 9.26 -6.69 -0.47
C PRO A 148 9.09 -6.02 -1.84
N VAL A 149 8.03 -6.40 -2.55
CA VAL A 149 7.71 -6.00 -3.93
C VAL A 149 6.54 -5.00 -3.95
N SER A 150 6.67 -3.89 -4.68
CA SER A 150 5.61 -2.89 -4.86
C SER A 150 5.85 -1.97 -6.06
N GLU A 151 4.86 -1.84 -6.95
CA GLU A 151 4.88 -0.83 -8.02
C GLU A 151 4.86 0.62 -7.48
N ARG A 152 4.41 0.81 -6.23
CA ARG A 152 4.40 2.12 -5.57
C ARG A 152 5.80 2.65 -5.20
N LYS A 153 6.88 1.90 -5.46
CA LYS A 153 8.28 2.35 -5.27
C LYS A 153 8.54 2.93 -3.87
N TRP A 154 7.86 2.41 -2.85
CA TRP A 154 8.06 2.83 -1.46
C TRP A 154 9.51 2.56 -1.05
N LYS A 155 10.13 3.50 -0.34
CA LYS A 155 11.54 3.36 0.06
C LYS A 155 11.77 2.09 0.88
N GLY A 156 12.54 1.16 0.31
CA GLY A 156 12.80 -0.19 0.82
C GLY A 156 12.04 -1.31 0.09
N THR A 157 11.31 -1.01 -0.99
CA THR A 157 10.65 -2.00 -1.88
C THR A 157 11.28 -2.02 -3.27
N TYR A 158 11.06 -3.12 -3.99
CA TYR A 158 11.49 -3.34 -5.38
C TYR A 158 10.27 -3.38 -6.30
N THR A 159 10.35 -2.85 -7.53
CA THR A 159 9.26 -3.02 -8.50
C THR A 159 9.33 -4.41 -9.14
N PRO A 160 8.17 -5.01 -9.50
CA PRO A 160 8.11 -6.21 -10.33
C PRO A 160 9.09 -6.18 -11.51
N SER A 161 9.07 -5.10 -12.28
CA SER A 161 9.98 -4.84 -13.42
C SER A 161 11.48 -4.91 -13.10
N VAL A 162 11.92 -4.53 -11.90
CA VAL A 162 13.35 -4.60 -11.49
C VAL A 162 13.75 -6.03 -11.07
N LEU A 163 12.76 -6.90 -10.81
CA LEU A 163 12.96 -8.31 -10.47
C LEU A 163 12.69 -9.24 -11.66
N GLY A 164 12.42 -8.72 -12.86
CA GLY A 164 12.00 -9.51 -14.03
C GLY A 164 10.56 -10.05 -13.95
N ILE A 165 9.76 -9.61 -12.98
CA ILE A 165 8.37 -10.03 -12.82
C ILE A 165 7.51 -9.22 -13.80
N SER A 166 6.97 -9.89 -14.82
CA SER A 166 5.96 -9.35 -15.73
C SER A 166 4.58 -9.20 -15.08
N SER A 167 3.66 -8.52 -15.76
CA SER A 167 2.25 -8.40 -15.32
C SER A 167 1.58 -9.76 -15.13
N PHE A 168 1.90 -10.75 -15.98
CA PHE A 168 1.36 -12.10 -15.89
C PHE A 168 1.93 -12.83 -14.67
N ASN A 169 3.26 -12.87 -14.53
CA ASN A 169 3.94 -13.51 -13.42
C ASN A 169 3.61 -12.85 -12.07
N PHE A 170 3.27 -11.56 -12.05
CA PHE A 170 2.74 -10.87 -10.87
C PHE A 170 1.39 -11.46 -10.42
N LEU A 171 0.47 -11.75 -11.35
CA LEU A 171 -0.82 -12.38 -11.02
C LEU A 171 -0.66 -13.84 -10.58
N ASP A 172 0.26 -14.60 -11.17
CA ASP A 172 0.54 -15.98 -10.74
C ASP A 172 1.08 -16.03 -9.29
N LEU A 173 2.05 -15.16 -8.98
CA LEU A 173 2.66 -15.07 -7.64
C LEU A 173 1.70 -14.53 -6.57
N PHE A 174 0.93 -13.48 -6.88
CA PHE A 174 0.23 -12.66 -5.87
C PHE A 174 -1.30 -12.59 -6.04
N GLY A 175 -1.84 -13.02 -7.18
CA GLY A 175 -3.23 -12.79 -7.62
C GLY A 175 -4.31 -13.24 -6.65
N THR A 176 -4.03 -14.27 -5.83
CA THR A 176 -4.93 -14.79 -4.77
C THR A 176 -5.63 -13.73 -3.91
N HIS A 177 -4.93 -12.63 -3.60
CA HIS A 177 -5.46 -11.53 -2.77
C HIS A 177 -5.43 -10.19 -3.52
N TYR A 178 -5.31 -10.22 -4.85
CA TYR A 178 -5.36 -9.05 -5.72
C TYR A 178 -6.81 -8.86 -6.22
N PRO A 179 -7.43 -7.68 -6.05
CA PRO A 179 -8.84 -7.46 -6.40
C PRO A 179 -9.08 -7.21 -7.90
N GLY A 180 -8.12 -7.55 -8.76
CA GLY A 180 -8.19 -7.30 -10.20
C GLY A 180 -7.97 -5.84 -10.60
N GLY A 181 -8.22 -5.54 -11.87
CA GLY A 181 -7.94 -4.25 -12.49
C GLY A 181 -6.44 -3.96 -12.58
N GLY A 182 -6.08 -2.71 -12.90
CA GLY A 182 -4.69 -2.24 -12.83
C GLY A 182 -3.71 -3.10 -13.63
N ILE A 183 -2.90 -3.91 -12.93
CA ILE A 183 -1.92 -4.84 -13.54
C ILE A 183 -2.63 -5.93 -14.36
N GLY A 184 -3.82 -6.35 -13.94
CA GLY A 184 -4.62 -7.40 -14.60
C GLY A 184 -5.28 -7.01 -15.92
N GLU A 185 -5.26 -5.71 -16.27
CA GLU A 185 -5.78 -5.19 -17.54
C GLU A 185 -4.68 -4.59 -18.42
N ILE A 186 -3.40 -4.70 -18.04
CA ILE A 186 -2.29 -4.23 -18.86
C ILE A 186 -2.34 -4.89 -20.24
N ASP A 187 -2.05 -4.10 -21.27
CA ASP A 187 -1.96 -4.56 -22.65
C ASP A 187 -0.90 -5.66 -22.79
N SER A 188 -1.28 -6.82 -23.29
CA SER A 188 -0.40 -7.99 -23.46
C SER A 188 0.77 -7.69 -24.41
N LEU A 189 0.62 -6.71 -25.31
CA LEU A 189 1.69 -6.20 -26.17
C LEU A 189 2.85 -5.53 -25.40
N GLN A 190 2.68 -5.22 -24.10
CA GLN A 190 3.76 -4.66 -23.26
C GLN A 190 4.77 -5.71 -22.78
N ASN A 191 4.44 -7.01 -22.86
CA ASN A 191 5.42 -8.09 -22.75
C ASN A 191 5.11 -9.21 -23.77
N PRO A 192 5.69 -9.16 -24.98
CA PRO A 192 5.42 -10.13 -26.05
C PRO A 192 5.59 -11.59 -25.64
N ASP A 193 6.49 -11.88 -24.70
CA ASP A 193 6.75 -13.24 -24.19
C ASP A 193 5.53 -13.84 -23.45
N ASP A 194 4.69 -12.99 -22.84
CA ASP A 194 3.44 -13.41 -22.18
C ASP A 194 2.22 -13.36 -23.13
N PHE A 195 2.36 -12.89 -24.38
CA PHE A 195 1.21 -12.46 -25.21
C PHE A 195 0.16 -13.58 -25.39
N PHE A 196 0.58 -14.74 -25.89
CA PHE A 196 -0.30 -15.88 -26.09
C PHE A 196 -0.88 -16.42 -24.76
N ARG A 197 -0.08 -16.40 -23.70
CA ARG A 197 -0.46 -16.85 -22.36
C ARG A 197 -1.58 -15.98 -21.74
N TRP A 198 -1.65 -14.70 -22.11
CA TRP A 198 -2.78 -13.81 -21.78
C TRP A 198 -4.08 -14.18 -22.51
N GLU A 199 -4.04 -14.62 -23.77
CA GLU A 199 -5.24 -15.01 -24.51
C GLU A 199 -5.90 -16.26 -23.89
N VAL A 200 -5.07 -17.24 -23.50
CA VAL A 200 -5.48 -18.46 -22.77
C VAL A 200 -6.12 -18.13 -21.41
N SER A 201 -5.48 -17.26 -20.63
CA SER A 201 -5.87 -16.95 -19.25
C SER A 201 -6.97 -15.89 -19.14
N GLY A 202 -7.05 -15.00 -20.14
CA GLY A 202 -7.84 -13.78 -20.13
C GLY A 202 -7.28 -12.68 -19.23
N LYS A 203 -7.85 -11.47 -19.36
CA LYS A 203 -7.58 -10.33 -18.48
C LYS A 203 -8.33 -10.47 -17.16
N LEU A 204 -7.85 -9.77 -16.13
CA LEU A 204 -8.43 -9.76 -14.79
C LEU A 204 -8.99 -8.37 -14.47
N ASP A 205 -10.27 -8.17 -14.82
CA ASP A 205 -11.04 -6.98 -14.46
C ASP A 205 -11.10 -6.73 -12.94
N VAL A 206 -11.43 -5.51 -12.54
CA VAL A 206 -11.76 -5.16 -11.15
C VAL A 206 -12.90 -6.06 -10.66
N ASN A 207 -12.60 -6.93 -9.69
CA ASN A 207 -13.60 -7.80 -9.09
C ASN A 207 -14.47 -6.98 -8.11
N CYS A 208 -15.50 -6.32 -8.64
CA CYS A 208 -16.49 -5.56 -7.87
C CYS A 208 -17.16 -6.41 -6.78
N LEU A 209 -17.40 -7.70 -7.07
CA LEU A 209 -18.07 -8.63 -6.16
C LEU A 209 -17.23 -8.91 -4.90
N ALA A 210 -15.90 -8.95 -5.02
CA ALA A 210 -14.99 -9.16 -3.88
C ALA A 210 -15.16 -8.11 -2.76
N CYS A 211 -15.68 -6.92 -3.06
CA CYS A 211 -16.00 -5.89 -2.06
C CYS A 211 -17.51 -5.72 -1.82
N HIS A 212 -18.33 -5.83 -2.87
CA HIS A 212 -19.74 -5.42 -2.82
C HIS A 212 -20.75 -6.55 -2.77
N ASP A 213 -20.41 -7.77 -3.17
CA ASP A 213 -21.31 -8.91 -3.08
C ASP A 213 -21.61 -9.20 -1.61
N ALA A 214 -22.88 -9.23 -1.25
CA ALA A 214 -23.41 -9.52 0.07
C ALA A 214 -23.96 -10.94 0.19
N ASN A 215 -24.08 -11.69 -0.91
CA ASN A 215 -24.53 -13.07 -0.91
C ASN A 215 -23.60 -13.94 -0.05
N PRO A 216 -24.13 -14.76 0.88
CA PRO A 216 -23.34 -15.69 1.69
C PRO A 216 -22.65 -16.78 0.86
N GLU A 217 -23.11 -17.08 -0.36
CA GLU A 217 -22.52 -18.05 -1.28
C GLU A 217 -21.22 -17.55 -1.98
N TYR A 218 -20.90 -16.25 -1.92
CA TYR A 218 -19.66 -15.73 -2.55
C TYR A 218 -18.41 -16.24 -1.83
N ASP A 219 -17.59 -17.05 -2.52
CA ASP A 219 -16.38 -17.69 -1.98
C ASP A 219 -15.08 -17.06 -2.54
N PRO A 220 -14.41 -16.19 -1.76
CA PRO A 220 -13.11 -15.64 -2.16
C PRO A 220 -11.97 -16.69 -2.14
N ALA A 221 -12.13 -17.83 -1.46
CA ALA A 221 -11.17 -18.92 -1.57
C ALA A 221 -11.26 -19.64 -2.92
N GLU A 222 -12.42 -19.65 -3.59
CA GLU A 222 -12.51 -20.13 -4.98
C GLU A 222 -11.95 -19.11 -5.97
N TYR A 223 -12.13 -17.80 -5.76
CA TYR A 223 -11.38 -16.76 -6.50
C TYR A 223 -9.86 -17.07 -6.44
N SER A 224 -9.34 -17.28 -5.23
CA SER A 224 -7.94 -17.69 -5.00
C SER A 224 -7.55 -18.97 -5.72
N ALA A 225 -8.44 -19.97 -5.77
CA ALA A 225 -8.18 -21.23 -6.46
C ALA A 225 -8.13 -21.04 -7.99
N GLN A 226 -8.98 -20.20 -8.57
CA GLN A 226 -8.95 -19.88 -10.00
C GLN A 226 -7.72 -19.06 -10.39
N MET A 227 -7.29 -18.12 -9.55
CA MET A 227 -6.02 -17.40 -9.75
C MET A 227 -4.82 -18.36 -9.80
N GLN A 228 -4.78 -19.39 -8.95
CA GLN A 228 -3.74 -20.45 -8.98
C GLN A 228 -3.86 -21.42 -10.17
N LYS A 229 -4.96 -21.38 -10.92
CA LYS A 229 -5.16 -22.10 -12.18
C LYS A 229 -4.82 -21.23 -13.40
N GLN A 230 -4.43 -19.96 -13.19
CA GLN A 230 -4.34 -18.91 -14.21
C GLN A 230 -5.68 -18.63 -14.94
N ASN A 231 -6.81 -19.00 -14.34
CA ASN A 231 -8.15 -18.82 -14.93
C ASN A 231 -8.65 -17.38 -14.69
N PHE A 232 -7.86 -16.37 -15.10
CA PHE A 232 -8.02 -14.98 -14.70
C PHE A 232 -9.37 -14.38 -15.10
N LYS A 233 -9.80 -14.48 -16.37
CA LYS A 233 -11.13 -13.96 -16.80
C LYS A 233 -12.32 -14.69 -16.17
N TRP A 234 -12.12 -15.88 -15.62
CA TRP A 234 -13.17 -16.65 -14.93
C TRP A 234 -13.22 -16.42 -13.41
N ALA A 235 -12.18 -15.83 -12.80
CA ALA A 235 -12.01 -15.84 -11.35
C ALA A 235 -13.14 -15.13 -10.59
N ALA A 236 -13.61 -13.98 -11.10
CA ALA A 236 -14.73 -13.24 -10.48
C ALA A 236 -16.07 -13.99 -10.59
N ALA A 237 -16.31 -14.67 -11.71
CA ALA A 237 -17.52 -15.46 -11.92
C ALA A 237 -17.54 -16.72 -11.04
N ALA A 238 -16.41 -17.45 -10.96
CA ALA A 238 -16.26 -18.65 -10.14
C ALA A 238 -16.45 -18.41 -8.64
N ALA A 239 -16.11 -17.21 -8.17
CA ALA A 239 -16.29 -16.79 -6.78
C ALA A 239 -17.73 -16.39 -6.47
N SER A 240 -18.54 -16.11 -7.49
CA SER A 240 -19.92 -15.66 -7.35
C SER A 240 -20.90 -16.82 -7.20
N ALA A 241 -22.03 -16.53 -6.58
CA ALA A 241 -23.13 -17.47 -6.36
C ALA A 241 -23.77 -18.07 -7.63
N ILE A 242 -23.48 -17.54 -8.83
CA ILE A 242 -24.28 -17.78 -10.04
C ILE A 242 -23.67 -18.76 -11.04
N SER A 243 -22.44 -19.24 -10.80
CA SER A 243 -21.73 -20.12 -11.73
C SER A 243 -20.66 -20.98 -11.07
N GLU A 244 -20.44 -22.17 -11.63
CA GLU A 244 -19.30 -23.04 -11.32
C GLU A 244 -18.24 -22.96 -12.44
N VAL A 245 -16.95 -22.94 -12.11
CA VAL A 245 -15.84 -22.88 -13.07
C VAL A 245 -14.85 -24.03 -12.88
N LYS A 246 -14.58 -24.75 -13.97
CA LYS A 246 -13.72 -25.94 -14.05
C LYS A 246 -12.54 -25.71 -15.01
N GLY A 247 -11.60 -26.65 -15.02
CA GLY A 247 -10.40 -26.61 -15.87
C GLY A 247 -9.27 -25.73 -15.36
N ASN A 248 -8.17 -25.66 -16.12
CA ASN A 248 -6.91 -25.03 -15.68
C ASN A 248 -6.09 -24.45 -16.86
N ALA A 249 -6.06 -23.12 -16.99
CA ALA A 249 -5.33 -22.39 -18.02
C ALA A 249 -3.81 -22.61 -17.92
N SER A 250 -3.24 -22.74 -16.73
CA SER A 250 -1.80 -23.04 -16.50
C SER A 250 -1.36 -24.44 -16.97
N LYS A 251 -2.29 -25.22 -17.55
CA LYS A 251 -2.06 -26.52 -18.17
C LYS A 251 -2.48 -26.58 -19.64
N MET A 252 -3.02 -25.51 -20.20
CA MET A 252 -3.25 -25.38 -21.64
C MET A 252 -1.97 -24.90 -22.35
N PRO A 253 -1.72 -25.31 -23.61
CA PRO A 253 -0.64 -24.77 -24.41
C PRO A 253 -0.94 -23.32 -24.81
N ASP A 254 0.08 -22.55 -25.20
CA ASP A 254 -0.07 -21.12 -25.50
C ASP A 254 -0.93 -20.83 -26.74
N ASN A 255 -1.03 -21.78 -27.67
CA ASN A 255 -1.90 -21.69 -28.85
C ASN A 255 -3.36 -22.15 -28.59
N TYR A 256 -3.77 -22.31 -27.33
CA TYR A 256 -5.13 -22.67 -26.96
C TYR A 256 -6.11 -21.53 -27.25
N ASP A 257 -7.23 -21.85 -27.91
CA ASP A 257 -8.34 -20.93 -28.18
C ASP A 257 -9.66 -21.55 -27.69
N VAL A 258 -10.43 -20.80 -26.88
CA VAL A 258 -11.74 -21.24 -26.36
C VAL A 258 -12.79 -21.42 -27.47
N TYR A 259 -12.61 -20.73 -28.61
CA TYR A 259 -13.54 -20.75 -29.74
C TYR A 259 -13.22 -21.84 -30.77
N ASN A 260 -11.98 -22.36 -30.82
CA ASN A 260 -11.51 -23.27 -31.87
C ASN A 260 -11.08 -24.64 -31.30
N SER A 261 -12.02 -25.60 -31.31
CA SER A 261 -11.81 -26.96 -30.81
C SER A 261 -10.67 -27.76 -31.50
N LEU A 262 -10.06 -27.25 -32.58
CA LEU A 262 -8.89 -27.84 -33.21
C LEU A 262 -7.58 -27.57 -32.45
N THR A 263 -7.51 -26.56 -31.57
CA THR A 263 -6.31 -26.28 -30.74
C THR A 263 -6.13 -27.27 -29.57
N TYR A 264 -6.86 -28.39 -29.58
CA TYR A 264 -7.00 -29.33 -28.47
C TYR A 264 -6.57 -30.77 -28.82
N SER A 265 -6.18 -31.04 -30.07
CA SER A 265 -5.97 -32.41 -30.60
C SER A 265 -5.04 -33.27 -29.75
N ASP A 266 -4.05 -32.64 -29.12
CA ASP A 266 -2.94 -33.29 -28.42
C ASP A 266 -3.13 -33.25 -26.88
N ILE A 267 -4.24 -32.70 -26.38
CA ILE A 267 -4.53 -32.51 -24.95
C ILE A 267 -5.28 -33.73 -24.40
N ASP A 268 -4.67 -34.49 -23.48
CA ASP A 268 -5.38 -35.56 -22.77
C ASP A 268 -6.37 -35.00 -21.73
N MET A 269 -7.60 -34.75 -22.20
CA MET A 269 -8.74 -34.27 -21.42
C MET A 269 -9.09 -35.11 -20.19
N ARG A 270 -8.61 -36.36 -20.09
CA ARG A 270 -8.79 -37.21 -18.89
C ARG A 270 -7.88 -36.77 -17.73
N THR A 271 -6.79 -36.08 -18.04
CA THR A 271 -5.81 -35.58 -17.07
C THR A 271 -5.95 -34.08 -16.82
N THR A 272 -6.32 -33.33 -17.87
CA THR A 272 -6.31 -31.87 -17.88
C THR A 272 -7.50 -31.32 -18.66
N ALA A 273 -8.43 -30.66 -17.97
CA ALA A 273 -9.57 -30.01 -18.62
C ALA A 273 -9.29 -28.52 -18.93
N PRO A 274 -9.79 -28.00 -20.07
CA PRO A 274 -9.72 -26.58 -20.41
C PRO A 274 -10.62 -25.73 -19.49
N PRO A 275 -10.26 -24.44 -19.25
CA PRO A 275 -11.12 -23.49 -18.54
C PRO A 275 -12.55 -23.48 -19.11
N SER A 276 -13.54 -23.67 -18.24
CA SER A 276 -14.94 -23.82 -18.62
C SER A 276 -15.86 -23.36 -17.50
N ILE A 277 -17.04 -22.82 -17.86
CA ILE A 277 -18.02 -22.27 -16.93
C ILE A 277 -19.41 -22.84 -17.20
N SER A 278 -20.17 -23.07 -16.13
CA SER A 278 -21.59 -23.38 -16.17
C SER A 278 -22.36 -22.47 -15.21
N TYR A 279 -23.33 -21.73 -15.72
CA TYR A 279 -24.23 -20.90 -14.91
C TYR A 279 -25.43 -21.70 -14.39
N ASP A 280 -25.94 -21.30 -13.23
CA ASP A 280 -27.25 -21.76 -12.76
C ASP A 280 -28.35 -21.16 -13.63
N LYS A 281 -28.96 -22.00 -14.49
CA LYS A 281 -30.02 -21.58 -15.41
C LYS A 281 -31.30 -21.12 -14.69
N ALA A 282 -31.50 -21.50 -13.42
CA ALA A 282 -32.64 -21.05 -12.61
C ALA A 282 -32.45 -19.63 -12.05
N LYS A 283 -31.22 -19.09 -12.03
CA LYS A 283 -30.93 -17.71 -11.58
C LYS A 283 -31.14 -16.66 -12.69
N PHE A 284 -31.42 -17.07 -13.94
CA PHE A 284 -31.84 -16.19 -15.04
C PHE A 284 -33.38 -16.06 -15.11
N ASN A 285 -33.88 -14.83 -15.21
CA ASN A 285 -35.28 -14.58 -15.59
C ASN A 285 -35.51 -14.73 -17.12
N ASP A 286 -36.74 -14.54 -17.57
CA ASP A 286 -37.12 -14.66 -19.00
C ASP A 286 -36.47 -13.60 -19.90
N ASN A 287 -36.06 -12.46 -19.35
CA ASN A 287 -35.30 -11.41 -20.04
C ASN A 287 -33.79 -11.71 -20.12
N ASN A 288 -33.35 -12.87 -19.63
CA ASN A 288 -31.95 -13.27 -19.42
C ASN A 288 -31.17 -12.30 -18.52
N GLN A 289 -31.82 -11.81 -17.45
CA GLN A 289 -31.20 -11.05 -16.36
C GLN A 289 -31.01 -11.94 -15.13
N ILE A 290 -29.94 -11.67 -14.37
CA ILE A 290 -29.64 -12.31 -13.08
C ILE A 290 -29.66 -11.25 -11.97
N PHE A 291 -30.13 -11.64 -10.78
CA PHE A 291 -30.05 -10.82 -9.57
C PHE A 291 -28.70 -11.04 -8.85
N PHE A 292 -28.03 -9.93 -8.53
CA PHE A 292 -26.89 -9.89 -7.62
C PHE A 292 -27.27 -9.20 -6.30
N ASP A 293 -26.90 -9.76 -5.15
CA ASP A 293 -27.03 -9.11 -3.85
C ASP A 293 -25.86 -8.13 -3.65
N ILE A 294 -25.98 -6.92 -4.20
CA ILE A 294 -24.92 -5.90 -4.16
C ILE A 294 -25.19 -4.91 -3.02
N THR A 295 -24.18 -4.65 -2.20
CA THR A 295 -24.23 -3.66 -1.11
C THR A 295 -23.29 -2.48 -1.35
N ARG A 296 -23.83 -1.25 -1.21
CA ARG A 296 -23.03 -0.02 -1.37
C ARG A 296 -21.93 0.13 -0.31
N LYS A 297 -22.14 -0.42 0.89
CA LYS A 297 -21.17 -0.42 2.01
C LYS A 297 -20.69 -1.85 2.21
N ALA A 298 -19.43 -2.11 1.88
CA ALA A 298 -18.80 -3.41 2.03
C ALA A 298 -18.91 -3.95 3.47
N LYS A 299 -19.20 -5.25 3.59
CA LYS A 299 -19.16 -6.03 4.83
C LYS A 299 -17.70 -6.15 5.30
N LYS A 300 -17.42 -6.12 6.61
CA LYS A 300 -16.03 -6.09 7.15
C LYS A 300 -15.24 -7.34 6.75
N GLU A 301 -15.93 -8.47 6.61
CA GLU A 301 -15.44 -9.78 6.22
C GLU A 301 -14.80 -9.77 4.82
N ARG A 302 -15.35 -8.97 3.89
CA ARG A 302 -14.79 -8.79 2.53
C ARG A 302 -13.43 -8.08 2.58
N CYS A 303 -13.29 -7.09 3.46
CA CYS A 303 -11.99 -6.43 3.70
C CYS A 303 -11.01 -7.38 4.41
N TYR A 304 -11.49 -8.12 5.41
CA TYR A 304 -10.66 -9.06 6.18
C TYR A 304 -10.07 -10.19 5.32
N TYR A 305 -10.71 -10.61 4.23
CA TYR A 305 -10.11 -11.61 3.34
C TYR A 305 -8.68 -11.23 2.91
N CYS A 306 -8.46 -9.99 2.45
CA CYS A 306 -7.13 -9.50 2.06
C CYS A 306 -6.34 -8.81 3.19
N HIS A 307 -6.99 -8.35 4.25
CA HIS A 307 -6.37 -7.49 5.29
C HIS A 307 -6.35 -8.07 6.71
N SER A 308 -6.66 -9.35 6.91
CA SER A 308 -6.49 -9.99 8.22
C SER A 308 -5.03 -10.07 8.62
N SER A 309 -4.76 -9.81 9.90
CA SER A 309 -3.49 -10.04 10.57
C SER A 309 -3.74 -10.77 11.89
N VAL A 310 -2.96 -11.79 12.20
CA VAL A 310 -3.06 -12.60 13.43
C VAL A 310 -1.70 -12.63 14.12
N THR A 311 -1.67 -12.38 15.43
CA THR A 311 -0.44 -12.46 16.23
C THR A 311 -0.04 -13.90 16.48
N TYR A 312 1.24 -14.22 16.37
CA TYR A 312 1.74 -15.52 16.81
C TYR A 312 1.73 -15.62 18.34
N GLN A 313 1.04 -16.63 18.85
CA GLN A 313 1.16 -17.13 20.21
C GLN A 313 1.57 -18.62 20.11
N ALA A 314 2.61 -19.03 20.85
CA ALA A 314 3.23 -20.35 20.67
C ALA A 314 2.30 -21.54 20.96
N GLU A 315 1.36 -21.34 21.88
CA GLU A 315 0.49 -22.37 22.45
C GLU A 315 -0.99 -22.08 22.17
N ASN A 316 -1.31 -20.99 21.46
CA ASN A 316 -2.67 -20.51 21.29
C ASN A 316 -3.03 -20.14 19.84
N TYR A 317 -4.13 -20.70 19.33
CA TYR A 317 -4.71 -20.43 18.01
C TYR A 317 -6.14 -19.87 18.11
N ASN A 318 -6.60 -19.53 19.32
CA ASN A 318 -7.95 -19.06 19.59
C ASN A 318 -8.14 -17.61 19.14
N GLN A 319 -9.07 -17.39 18.21
CA GLN A 319 -9.48 -16.04 17.82
C GLN A 319 -10.25 -15.29 18.93
N TRP A 320 -10.74 -15.99 19.96
CA TRP A 320 -11.49 -15.38 21.06
C TRP A 320 -10.62 -14.76 22.17
N ASP A 321 -9.30 -15.04 22.15
CA ASP A 321 -8.33 -14.46 23.09
C ASP A 321 -7.76 -13.09 22.61
N GLU A 322 -8.17 -12.58 21.44
CA GLU A 322 -7.86 -11.22 20.96
C GLU A 322 -9.14 -10.35 20.92
N ASP A 323 -9.12 -9.18 21.57
CA ASP A 323 -10.21 -8.19 21.52
C ASP A 323 -10.42 -7.63 20.09
N GLU A 324 -11.66 -7.61 19.59
CA GLU A 324 -11.99 -6.95 18.31
C GLU A 324 -11.76 -5.41 18.41
N ASP A 325 -11.37 -4.78 17.31
CA ASP A 325 -11.22 -3.32 17.19
C ASP A 325 -12.43 -2.56 17.75
N VAL A 326 -12.18 -1.61 18.66
CA VAL A 326 -13.21 -0.87 19.40
C VAL A 326 -14.21 -0.14 18.50
N HIS A 327 -13.85 0.21 17.26
CA HIS A 327 -14.79 0.82 16.31
C HIS A 327 -15.77 -0.22 15.74
N LEU A 328 -15.28 -1.43 15.45
CA LEU A 328 -16.09 -2.54 14.94
C LEU A 328 -17.03 -3.07 16.04
N GLN A 329 -16.54 -3.15 17.29
CA GLN A 329 -17.37 -3.40 18.48
C GLN A 329 -18.50 -2.36 18.67
N LYS A 330 -18.37 -1.15 18.10
CA LYS A 330 -19.40 -0.09 18.08
C LYS A 330 -20.19 -0.02 16.76
N GLY A 331 -20.09 -1.04 15.91
CA GLY A 331 -20.91 -1.17 14.70
C GLY A 331 -20.43 -0.37 13.49
N MET A 332 -19.22 0.20 13.52
CA MET A 332 -18.57 0.67 12.29
C MET A 332 -18.16 -0.53 11.41
N THR A 333 -17.97 -0.30 10.12
CA THR A 333 -17.15 -1.19 9.27
C THR A 333 -15.96 -0.43 8.72
N CYS A 334 -15.01 -1.13 8.09
CA CYS A 334 -13.82 -0.55 7.47
C CYS A 334 -14.16 0.68 6.61
N ALA A 335 -15.26 0.62 5.85
CA ALA A 335 -15.74 1.67 4.92
C ALA A 335 -16.31 2.96 5.59
N ASP A 336 -16.40 3.01 6.92
CA ASP A 336 -16.73 4.25 7.65
C ASP A 336 -15.50 5.13 7.93
N CYS A 337 -14.32 4.52 7.99
CA CYS A 337 -13.02 5.19 8.05
C CYS A 337 -12.41 5.27 6.64
N HIS A 338 -12.21 4.12 6.01
CA HIS A 338 -11.74 3.94 4.64
C HIS A 338 -12.89 4.20 3.66
N ARG A 339 -13.32 5.46 3.54
CA ARG A 339 -14.39 5.86 2.61
C ARG A 339 -13.84 6.33 1.27
N ASN A 340 -14.59 6.09 0.20
CA ASN A 340 -14.29 6.51 -1.18
C ASN A 340 -15.53 7.12 -1.86
N GLY A 341 -15.31 7.75 -3.03
CA GLY A 341 -16.36 8.09 -3.99
C GLY A 341 -16.52 6.99 -5.04
N ILE A 342 -17.16 7.32 -6.18
CA ILE A 342 -17.18 6.44 -7.37
C ILE A 342 -15.76 6.24 -7.95
N ASP A 343 -14.85 7.19 -7.68
CA ASP A 343 -13.41 7.12 -7.90
C ASP A 343 -12.70 5.89 -7.28
N HIS A 344 -13.29 5.26 -6.26
CA HIS A 344 -12.64 4.23 -5.44
C HIS A 344 -11.27 4.64 -4.88
N ASP A 345 -11.01 5.95 -4.73
CA ASP A 345 -9.78 6.48 -4.11
C ASP A 345 -9.85 6.40 -2.58
N MET A 346 -9.77 5.15 -2.11
CA MET A 346 -9.86 4.76 -0.70
C MET A 346 -9.04 5.69 0.20
N ILE A 347 -9.72 6.33 1.16
CA ILE A 347 -9.06 7.02 2.27
C ILE A 347 -8.30 6.00 3.11
N ARG A 348 -7.12 6.35 3.60
CA ARG A 348 -6.21 5.51 4.39
C ARG A 348 -6.07 5.95 5.86
N GLY A 349 -6.63 7.11 6.22
CA GLY A 349 -6.86 7.56 7.61
C GLY A 349 -5.64 8.15 8.32
N TYR A 350 -4.53 8.41 7.62
CA TYR A 350 -3.32 8.97 8.23
C TYR A 350 -3.35 10.50 8.31
N ARG A 351 -2.58 11.04 9.28
CA ARG A 351 -2.58 12.47 9.69
C ARG A 351 -2.56 13.45 8.52
N ASP A 352 -1.66 13.22 7.57
CA ASP A 352 -1.33 14.16 6.49
C ASP A 352 -1.99 13.83 5.14
N GLU A 353 -2.82 12.79 5.07
CA GLU A 353 -3.43 12.32 3.81
C GLU A 353 -4.27 13.41 3.10
N ALA A 354 -4.88 14.30 3.88
CA ALA A 354 -5.64 15.44 3.36
C ALA A 354 -4.76 16.44 2.59
N ASN A 355 -3.49 16.57 2.96
CA ASN A 355 -2.51 17.39 2.26
C ASN A 355 -1.99 16.65 1.02
N ASP A 356 -1.65 15.37 1.17
CA ASP A 356 -1.14 14.52 0.07
C ASP A 356 -2.13 14.39 -1.09
N LYS A 357 -3.42 14.26 -0.79
CA LYS A 357 -4.55 14.23 -1.74
C LYS A 357 -5.12 15.60 -2.10
N ASN A 358 -4.61 16.70 -1.52
CA ASN A 358 -5.14 18.07 -1.65
C ASN A 358 -6.68 18.15 -1.43
N ASN A 359 -7.19 17.44 -0.42
CA ASN A 359 -8.61 17.28 -0.14
C ASN A 359 -8.87 17.35 1.37
N PHE A 360 -9.20 18.55 1.86
CA PHE A 360 -9.43 18.83 3.28
C PHE A 360 -10.50 17.92 3.92
N ARG A 361 -11.47 17.41 3.16
CA ARG A 361 -12.53 16.53 3.69
C ARG A 361 -11.99 15.19 4.18
N VAL A 362 -10.86 14.73 3.63
CA VAL A 362 -10.15 13.51 4.06
C VAL A 362 -9.66 13.64 5.51
N ALA A 363 -9.29 14.84 5.97
CA ALA A 363 -8.81 15.06 7.34
C ALA A 363 -9.81 14.58 8.40
N SER A 364 -11.11 14.66 8.09
CA SER A 364 -12.19 14.19 8.95
C SER A 364 -12.24 12.67 9.14
N PHE A 365 -11.45 11.88 8.42
CA PHE A 365 -11.38 10.42 8.51
C PHE A 365 -10.08 9.93 9.17
N SER A 366 -9.33 10.83 9.80
CA SER A 366 -8.21 10.48 10.68
C SER A 366 -8.66 10.36 12.15
N CYS A 367 -7.85 9.74 13.01
CA CYS A 367 -8.11 9.70 14.46
C CYS A 367 -8.36 11.11 15.02
N LYS A 368 -7.51 12.08 14.68
CA LYS A 368 -7.70 13.50 15.07
C LYS A 368 -9.02 14.04 14.52
N GLY A 369 -9.34 13.78 13.25
CA GLY A 369 -10.55 14.25 12.58
C GLY A 369 -11.86 13.85 13.26
N CYS A 370 -11.94 12.62 13.78
CA CYS A 370 -13.13 12.14 14.51
C CYS A 370 -13.15 12.61 15.98
N HIS A 371 -12.02 12.47 16.69
CA HIS A 371 -11.96 12.60 18.15
C HIS A 371 -11.61 14.00 18.69
N LEU A 372 -10.91 14.82 17.91
CA LEU A 372 -10.44 16.16 18.31
C LEU A 372 -10.87 17.27 17.36
N GLY A 373 -11.31 16.92 16.15
CA GLY A 373 -11.57 17.85 15.06
C GLY A 373 -10.30 18.35 14.36
N ASN A 374 -10.46 18.85 13.13
CA ASN A 374 -9.37 19.43 12.34
C ASN A 374 -9.93 20.29 11.19
N GLY A 375 -9.76 21.61 11.25
CA GLY A 375 -10.40 22.52 10.28
C GLY A 375 -11.93 22.40 10.32
N GLU A 376 -12.57 22.18 9.18
CA GLU A 376 -14.02 21.93 9.09
C GLU A 376 -14.49 20.60 9.71
N ALA A 377 -13.57 19.67 10.03
CA ALA A 377 -13.94 18.39 10.63
C ALA A 377 -14.44 18.61 12.07
N LYS A 378 -15.76 18.54 12.26
CA LYS A 378 -16.42 18.59 13.58
C LYS A 378 -16.09 17.35 14.40
N VAL A 379 -15.82 17.58 15.68
CA VAL A 379 -15.63 16.53 16.70
C VAL A 379 -16.90 15.68 16.84
N GLY A 380 -16.77 14.40 17.20
CA GLY A 380 -17.92 13.52 17.42
C GLY A 380 -18.43 12.79 16.18
N LYS A 381 -17.67 12.83 15.07
CA LYS A 381 -18.01 12.09 13.85
C LYS A 381 -18.17 10.59 14.14
N ASN A 382 -19.20 9.98 13.57
CA ASN A 382 -19.62 8.60 13.83
C ASN A 382 -19.87 8.27 15.33
N GLY A 383 -20.09 9.27 16.19
CA GLY A 383 -20.25 9.08 17.64
C GLY A 383 -18.94 9.00 18.43
N ALA A 384 -17.79 9.37 17.83
CA ALA A 384 -16.48 9.29 18.47
C ALA A 384 -16.40 10.13 19.77
N PRO A 385 -15.96 9.58 20.91
CA PRO A 385 -15.80 10.33 22.16
C PRO A 385 -14.62 11.32 22.08
N VAL A 386 -14.73 12.44 22.81
CA VAL A 386 -13.66 13.44 22.95
C VAL A 386 -12.64 12.96 23.99
N PRO A 387 -11.36 12.69 23.63
CA PRO A 387 -10.39 12.11 24.55
C PRO A 387 -9.69 13.19 25.38
N LEU A 388 -9.91 13.16 26.69
CA LEU A 388 -9.40 14.16 27.63
C LEU A 388 -7.89 14.06 27.92
N HIS A 389 -7.27 12.90 27.64
CA HIS A 389 -5.84 12.60 27.84
C HIS A 389 -5.23 13.14 29.16
N LYS A 390 -5.98 13.07 30.27
CA LYS A 390 -5.61 13.68 31.56
C LYS A 390 -4.23 13.19 32.01
N GLY A 391 -3.29 14.12 32.18
CA GLY A 391 -1.94 13.83 32.67
C GLY A 391 -0.89 13.49 31.59
N ILE A 392 -1.26 13.42 30.31
CA ILE A 392 -0.31 13.22 29.19
C ILE A 392 0.25 14.57 28.72
N PRO A 393 1.57 14.82 28.82
CA PRO A 393 2.18 16.07 28.35
C PRO A 393 2.10 16.25 26.82
N ALA A 394 1.87 17.49 26.36
CA ALA A 394 1.59 17.84 24.96
C ALA A 394 2.59 17.27 23.93
N ILE A 395 3.88 17.19 24.29
CA ILE A 395 4.96 16.62 23.47
C ILE A 395 4.67 15.20 22.95
N HIS A 396 3.80 14.42 23.62
CA HIS A 396 3.40 13.10 23.12
C HIS A 396 2.61 13.21 21.81
N PHE A 397 1.73 14.19 21.65
CA PHE A 397 0.93 14.37 20.42
C PHE A 397 1.73 15.01 19.27
N GLU A 398 2.88 15.62 19.59
CA GLU A 398 3.87 16.13 18.65
C GLU A 398 4.89 15.07 18.19
N LYS A 399 5.11 14.00 18.97
CA LYS A 399 6.18 13.01 18.74
C LYS A 399 5.71 11.57 18.59
N LEU A 400 4.48 11.23 18.99
CA LEU A 400 3.87 9.91 18.86
C LEU A 400 2.57 10.01 18.06
N GLU A 401 2.31 9.04 17.19
CA GLU A 401 0.99 8.89 16.58
C GLU A 401 -0.02 8.32 17.57
N CYS A 402 -1.32 8.61 17.35
CA CYS A 402 -2.40 8.11 18.21
C CYS A 402 -2.38 6.57 18.34
N THR A 403 -1.96 5.91 17.25
CA THR A 403 -1.83 4.45 17.15
C THR A 403 -0.76 3.87 18.08
N VAL A 404 0.23 4.64 18.56
CA VAL A 404 1.25 4.17 19.51
C VAL A 404 0.62 3.65 20.79
N CYS A 405 -0.31 4.43 21.37
CA CYS A 405 -1.02 4.04 22.58
C CYS A 405 -2.19 3.09 22.30
N HIS A 406 -2.77 3.15 21.10
CA HIS A 406 -4.08 2.56 20.81
C HIS A 406 -4.13 1.39 19.82
N SER A 407 -3.10 1.04 19.05
CA SER A 407 -3.23 0.04 17.95
C SER A 407 -2.27 -1.14 18.04
N GLY A 408 -2.64 -2.25 17.38
CA GLY A 408 -1.87 -3.51 17.34
C GLY A 408 -1.94 -4.31 18.65
N SER A 409 -0.89 -5.07 18.93
CA SER A 409 -0.63 -5.65 20.26
C SER A 409 0.15 -4.66 21.16
N LEU A 410 0.29 -4.98 22.45
CA LEU A 410 1.10 -4.22 23.40
C LEU A 410 2.60 -4.64 23.32
N PRO A 411 3.55 -3.78 23.73
CA PRO A 411 4.98 -4.10 23.69
C PRO A 411 5.37 -5.19 24.70
N ASN A 412 5.94 -6.28 24.18
CA ASN A 412 6.54 -7.38 24.94
C ASN A 412 8.08 -7.29 24.99
N ASP A 413 8.74 -8.16 25.77
CA ASP A 413 10.21 -8.21 25.86
C ASP A 413 10.85 -8.46 24.49
N ARG A 414 10.15 -9.20 23.63
CA ARG A 414 10.42 -9.39 22.20
C ARG A 414 9.19 -9.04 21.38
N SER A 415 9.37 -8.49 20.18
CA SER A 415 8.28 -8.35 19.20
C SER A 415 7.80 -9.72 18.73
N SER A 416 6.49 -9.95 18.77
CA SER A 416 5.84 -11.15 18.25
C SER A 416 6.01 -11.27 16.73
N LEU A 417 5.88 -12.50 16.21
CA LEU A 417 5.59 -12.69 14.79
C LEU A 417 4.11 -12.36 14.51
N VAL A 418 3.81 -11.90 13.29
CA VAL A 418 2.44 -11.66 12.80
C VAL A 418 2.28 -12.28 11.43
N LYS A 419 1.16 -12.97 11.21
CA LYS A 419 0.78 -13.53 9.92
C LYS A 419 -0.28 -12.64 9.28
N THR A 420 -0.14 -12.33 7.99
CA THR A 420 -1.13 -11.55 7.21
C THR A 420 -1.72 -12.35 6.06
N SER A 421 -2.95 -12.06 5.62
CA SER A 421 -3.57 -12.77 4.49
C SER A 421 -2.70 -12.77 3.22
N ARG A 422 -2.21 -11.60 2.81
CA ARG A 422 -1.45 -11.44 1.56
C ARG A 422 -0.10 -12.17 1.57
N ALA A 423 0.58 -12.23 2.72
CA ALA A 423 1.89 -12.89 2.81
C ALA A 423 1.81 -14.38 3.21
N HIS A 424 0.79 -14.79 3.97
CA HIS A 424 0.68 -16.13 4.56
C HIS A 424 -0.52 -16.94 4.03
N LYS A 425 -1.26 -16.40 3.06
CA LYS A 425 -2.43 -17.02 2.42
C LYS A 425 -3.56 -17.38 3.38
N LEU A 426 -3.76 -16.58 4.44
CA LEU A 426 -4.87 -16.74 5.38
C LEU A 426 -6.22 -16.67 4.63
N GLY A 427 -7.22 -17.43 5.08
CA GLY A 427 -8.51 -17.55 4.38
C GLY A 427 -8.51 -18.49 3.17
N ILE A 428 -7.35 -18.91 2.64
CA ILE A 428 -7.29 -19.96 1.62
C ILE A 428 -7.41 -21.35 2.28
N ARG A 429 -8.24 -22.22 1.69
CA ARG A 429 -8.38 -23.63 2.07
C ARG A 429 -7.00 -24.33 2.03
N LYS A 430 -6.62 -25.04 3.10
CA LYS A 430 -5.31 -25.71 3.29
C LYS A 430 -4.07 -24.78 3.43
N SER A 431 -4.24 -23.49 3.73
CA SER A 431 -3.13 -22.60 4.14
C SER A 431 -2.37 -23.15 5.37
N ASN A 432 -1.05 -22.98 5.44
CA ASN A 432 -0.28 -23.44 6.60
C ASN A 432 -0.60 -22.55 7.82
N LYS A 433 -1.11 -23.19 8.88
CA LYS A 433 -1.51 -22.51 10.12
C LYS A 433 -0.38 -22.31 11.13
N GLN A 434 0.77 -23.00 11.00
CA GLN A 434 1.94 -22.86 11.89
C GLN A 434 2.32 -21.39 12.12
N GLY A 435 2.61 -21.03 13.37
CA GLY A 435 2.90 -19.65 13.76
C GLY A 435 4.28 -19.14 13.31
N ASP A 436 5.26 -20.05 13.25
CA ASP A 436 6.61 -19.86 12.70
C ASP A 436 6.66 -20.05 11.16
N PHE A 437 5.53 -19.91 10.46
CA PHE A 437 5.51 -19.99 9.01
C PHE A 437 6.06 -18.72 8.37
N PHE A 438 7.10 -18.87 7.56
CA PHE A 438 7.77 -17.78 6.85
C PHE A 438 6.89 -17.20 5.71
N PRO A 439 6.88 -15.88 5.42
CA PRO A 439 7.83 -14.83 5.82
C PRO A 439 7.61 -14.23 7.21
N HIS A 440 8.65 -14.23 8.04
CA HIS A 440 8.61 -13.65 9.40
C HIS A 440 8.42 -12.13 9.38
N ILE A 441 7.20 -11.68 9.63
CA ILE A 441 6.85 -10.28 9.88
C ILE A 441 6.80 -10.08 11.41
N GLN A 442 7.47 -9.05 11.93
CA GLN A 442 7.56 -8.75 13.36
C GLN A 442 6.72 -7.54 13.78
N SER A 443 6.10 -7.61 14.96
CA SER A 443 5.14 -6.63 15.44
C SER A 443 4.97 -6.65 16.98
N PRO A 444 4.68 -5.52 17.64
CA PRO A 444 4.77 -4.16 17.13
C PRO A 444 6.23 -3.70 17.14
N VAL A 445 6.68 -3.02 16.09
CA VAL A 445 7.97 -2.30 16.09
C VAL A 445 7.69 -0.81 16.05
N TYR A 446 8.13 -0.06 17.06
CA TYR A 446 7.96 1.38 17.12
C TYR A 446 9.05 2.05 16.28
N VAL A 447 8.67 2.62 15.14
CA VAL A 447 9.58 3.22 14.16
C VAL A 447 9.33 4.72 14.09
N ARG A 448 10.40 5.52 13.98
CA ARG A 448 10.25 6.94 13.63
C ARG A 448 10.00 7.10 12.13
N ASN A 449 8.84 7.62 11.80
CA ASN A 449 8.36 7.85 10.44
C ASN A 449 9.06 9.07 9.79
N GLU A 450 8.71 9.32 8.53
CA GLU A 450 9.33 10.35 7.68
C GLU A 450 8.92 11.79 8.09
N THR A 451 7.88 11.98 8.91
CA THR A 451 7.53 13.28 9.55
C THR A 451 8.21 13.48 10.91
N GLY A 452 9.01 12.51 11.36
CA GLY A 452 9.75 12.57 12.63
C GLY A 452 8.94 12.10 13.85
N MET A 453 7.75 11.54 13.67
CA MET A 453 6.90 10.97 14.72
C MET A 453 7.12 9.46 14.86
N VAL A 454 6.89 8.89 16.05
CA VAL A 454 6.95 7.44 16.28
C VAL A 454 5.57 6.83 16.05
N GLU A 455 5.53 5.68 15.37
CA GLU A 455 4.31 4.90 15.10
C GLU A 455 4.59 3.39 15.17
N PRO A 456 3.62 2.55 15.59
CA PRO A 456 3.78 1.10 15.57
C PRO A 456 3.74 0.61 14.11
N ASN A 457 4.66 -0.28 13.77
CA ASN A 457 4.83 -0.86 12.44
C ASN A 457 4.91 -2.38 12.54
N ASN A 458 4.51 -3.02 11.44
CA ASN A 458 5.00 -4.34 11.08
C ASN A 458 6.37 -4.20 10.41
N LEU A 459 7.28 -5.15 10.62
CA LEU A 459 8.65 -5.11 10.10
C LEU A 459 9.05 -6.43 9.42
N LEU A 460 9.71 -6.33 8.27
CA LEU A 460 10.27 -7.45 7.49
C LEU A 460 11.76 -7.18 7.20
N TRP A 461 12.62 -8.15 7.47
CA TRP A 461 14.02 -8.11 7.01
C TRP A 461 14.12 -8.68 5.59
N PRO A 462 14.61 -7.92 4.60
CA PRO A 462 14.87 -8.48 3.28
C PRO A 462 16.14 -9.34 3.30
N SER A 463 16.18 -10.39 2.47
CA SER A 463 17.41 -11.12 2.17
C SER A 463 17.41 -11.57 0.71
N PHE A 464 18.42 -11.23 -0.08
CA PHE A 464 18.41 -11.46 -1.54
C PHE A 464 19.80 -11.31 -2.17
N TRP A 465 19.94 -11.80 -3.40
CA TRP A 465 21.16 -11.69 -4.20
C TRP A 465 21.17 -10.41 -5.05
N ALA A 466 22.34 -9.79 -5.16
CA ALA A 466 22.50 -8.53 -5.86
C ALA A 466 23.88 -8.40 -6.53
N MET A 467 23.98 -7.54 -7.54
CA MET A 467 25.26 -7.02 -8.03
C MET A 467 25.60 -5.69 -7.35
N LYS A 468 26.86 -5.53 -6.97
CA LYS A 468 27.46 -4.27 -6.49
C LYS A 468 28.40 -3.71 -7.56
N ASN A 469 28.28 -2.42 -7.84
CA ASN A 469 29.15 -1.66 -8.75
C ASN A 469 29.47 -0.30 -8.09
N GLY A 470 30.69 -0.15 -7.58
CA GLY A 470 30.99 0.88 -6.58
C GLY A 470 30.07 0.72 -5.36
N ASP A 471 29.40 1.81 -4.95
CA ASP A 471 28.39 1.78 -3.89
C ASP A 471 26.99 1.41 -4.39
N LYS A 472 26.74 1.36 -5.71
CA LYS A 472 25.42 1.02 -6.25
C LYS A 472 25.18 -0.49 -6.13
N ILE A 473 24.22 -0.86 -5.30
CA ILE A 473 23.66 -2.22 -5.22
C ILE A 473 22.38 -2.31 -6.06
N THR A 474 22.30 -3.33 -6.91
CA THR A 474 21.14 -3.64 -7.77
C THR A 474 20.76 -5.11 -7.54
N SER A 475 19.50 -5.39 -7.19
CA SER A 475 18.99 -6.76 -7.05
C SER A 475 19.13 -7.54 -8.35
N LEU A 476 19.37 -8.85 -8.25
CA LEU A 476 19.19 -9.75 -9.39
C LEU A 476 17.70 -9.92 -9.72
N SER A 477 17.38 -10.23 -10.98
CA SER A 477 16.05 -10.72 -11.35
C SER A 477 15.80 -12.14 -10.81
N ILE A 478 14.53 -12.59 -10.82
CA ILE A 478 14.20 -13.98 -10.46
C ILE A 478 14.94 -14.97 -11.36
N ASP A 479 15.03 -14.71 -12.67
CA ASP A 479 15.73 -15.57 -13.61
C ASP A 479 17.25 -15.52 -13.43
N GLU A 480 17.82 -14.36 -13.10
CA GLU A 480 19.23 -14.25 -12.74
C GLU A 480 19.52 -15.05 -11.46
N ILE A 481 18.61 -15.07 -10.47
CA ILE A 481 18.73 -15.92 -9.27
C ILE A 481 18.57 -17.41 -9.64
N ALA A 482 17.58 -17.78 -10.44
CA ALA A 482 17.34 -19.15 -10.85
C ALA A 482 18.54 -19.74 -11.61
N ASN A 483 19.08 -19.01 -12.58
CA ASN A 483 20.25 -19.44 -13.35
C ASN A 483 21.55 -19.37 -12.53
N SER A 484 21.79 -18.27 -11.82
CA SER A 484 23.08 -18.01 -11.16
C SER A 484 23.21 -18.68 -9.79
N VAL A 485 22.12 -18.87 -9.04
CA VAL A 485 22.15 -19.37 -7.64
C VAL A 485 21.61 -20.79 -7.50
N SER A 486 20.59 -21.18 -8.28
CA SER A 486 19.96 -22.50 -8.11
C SER A 486 20.95 -23.67 -8.26
N GLY A 487 20.68 -24.75 -7.51
CA GLY A 487 21.55 -25.93 -7.37
C GLY A 487 22.85 -25.70 -6.59
N LYS A 488 23.22 -24.45 -6.26
CA LYS A 488 24.48 -24.12 -5.56
C LYS A 488 24.29 -24.00 -4.05
N ILE A 489 23.05 -23.77 -3.61
CA ILE A 489 22.61 -23.89 -2.21
C ILE A 489 22.06 -25.31 -1.99
N LYS A 490 22.67 -26.07 -1.06
CA LYS A 490 22.16 -27.36 -0.59
C LYS A 490 21.42 -27.15 0.73
N LEU A 491 20.12 -27.37 0.73
CA LEU A 491 19.24 -27.32 1.92
C LEU A 491 18.60 -28.69 2.12
N ASP A 492 18.27 -29.04 3.36
CA ASP A 492 17.38 -30.17 3.64
C ASP A 492 15.93 -29.73 3.39
N THR A 493 15.38 -30.21 2.27
CA THR A 493 14.10 -29.78 1.72
C THR A 493 12.90 -30.54 2.28
N LEU A 494 13.10 -31.72 2.87
CA LEU A 494 12.02 -32.64 3.24
C LEU A 494 11.49 -32.39 4.65
N LEU A 495 12.33 -31.89 5.56
CA LEU A 495 11.98 -31.66 6.97
C LEU A 495 11.50 -30.24 7.30
N ASN A 496 11.55 -29.30 6.35
CA ASN A 496 11.54 -27.85 6.64
C ASN A 496 10.51 -27.02 5.84
N TYR A 497 9.49 -27.64 5.23
CA TYR A 497 8.49 -26.89 4.44
C TYR A 497 7.82 -25.78 5.26
N GLY A 498 8.05 -24.52 4.85
CA GLY A 498 7.48 -23.33 5.50
C GLY A 498 8.40 -22.63 6.51
N LYS A 499 9.60 -23.15 6.77
CA LYS A 499 10.59 -22.52 7.66
C LYS A 499 11.63 -21.72 6.87
N TRP A 500 12.25 -20.73 7.53
CA TRP A 500 13.43 -20.07 6.97
C TRP A 500 14.70 -20.89 7.20
N HIS A 501 15.70 -20.67 6.35
CA HIS A 501 16.97 -21.39 6.39
C HIS A 501 18.15 -20.43 6.58
N SER A 502 19.04 -20.77 7.51
CA SER A 502 20.34 -20.12 7.66
C SER A 502 21.48 -21.06 7.24
N ILE A 503 22.43 -20.55 6.45
CA ILE A 503 23.60 -21.29 5.98
C ILE A 503 24.89 -20.83 6.68
N SER A 504 25.94 -21.65 6.62
CA SER A 504 27.23 -21.30 7.21
C SER A 504 28.00 -20.28 6.36
N ASP A 505 28.88 -19.50 6.99
CA ASP A 505 29.81 -18.60 6.32
C ASP A 505 30.66 -19.33 5.25
N SER A 506 31.11 -20.56 5.53
CA SER A 506 31.83 -21.39 4.56
C SER A 506 31.02 -21.71 3.30
N MET A 507 29.71 -21.89 3.43
CA MET A 507 28.80 -22.14 2.32
C MET A 507 28.49 -20.85 1.55
N MET A 508 28.28 -19.73 2.26
CA MET A 508 28.13 -18.40 1.66
C MET A 508 29.37 -17.99 0.85
N ILE A 509 30.57 -18.21 1.39
CA ILE A 509 31.85 -18.02 0.68
C ILE A 509 31.90 -18.88 -0.59
N SER A 510 31.46 -20.15 -0.53
CA SER A 510 31.45 -21.05 -1.68
C SER A 510 30.52 -20.57 -2.81
N VAL A 511 29.32 -20.06 -2.47
CA VAL A 511 28.37 -19.51 -3.44
C VAL A 511 28.89 -18.19 -4.02
N LEU A 512 29.29 -17.22 -3.18
CA LEU A 512 29.82 -15.93 -3.62
C LEU A 512 31.09 -16.10 -4.47
N LYS A 513 31.98 -17.05 -4.14
CA LYS A 513 33.17 -17.33 -4.96
C LYS A 513 32.79 -17.84 -6.35
N LYS A 514 31.84 -18.79 -6.44
CA LYS A 514 31.35 -19.31 -7.74
C LYS A 514 30.72 -18.21 -8.59
N LEU A 515 29.81 -17.42 -8.00
CA LEU A 515 29.16 -16.30 -8.68
C LEU A 515 30.17 -15.29 -9.24
N ASN A 516 31.14 -14.87 -8.42
CA ASN A 516 32.17 -13.93 -8.85
C ASN A 516 33.13 -14.53 -9.88
N SER A 517 33.48 -15.82 -9.81
CA SER A 517 34.27 -16.50 -10.84
C SER A 517 33.56 -16.60 -12.20
N SER A 518 32.24 -16.52 -12.25
CA SER A 518 31.45 -16.47 -13.49
C SER A 518 31.22 -15.04 -14.03
N SER A 519 31.63 -13.99 -13.31
CA SER A 519 31.43 -12.61 -13.76
C SER A 519 32.50 -12.18 -14.77
N GLN A 520 32.09 -11.87 -15.99
CA GLN A 520 32.96 -11.25 -17.02
C GLN A 520 33.04 -9.71 -16.88
N LYS A 521 32.21 -9.09 -16.03
CA LYS A 521 32.09 -7.62 -15.91
C LYS A 521 33.09 -7.07 -14.89
N LYS A 522 34.19 -6.48 -15.36
CA LYS A 522 35.16 -5.74 -14.54
C LYS A 522 34.46 -4.75 -13.60
N ASN A 523 34.99 -4.61 -12.39
CA ASN A 523 34.49 -3.73 -11.32
C ASN A 523 33.06 -4.02 -10.82
N THR A 524 32.51 -5.20 -11.11
CA THR A 524 31.25 -5.67 -10.50
C THR A 524 31.47 -6.93 -9.68
N SER A 525 30.81 -7.01 -8.52
CA SER A 525 30.83 -8.20 -7.66
C SER A 525 29.41 -8.61 -7.26
N PHE A 526 29.21 -9.91 -7.07
CA PHE A 526 28.00 -10.43 -6.43
C PHE A 526 28.10 -10.26 -4.92
N VAL A 527 26.99 -9.81 -4.32
CA VAL A 527 26.80 -9.64 -2.89
C VAL A 527 25.46 -10.24 -2.46
N TYR A 528 25.34 -10.58 -1.18
CA TYR A 528 24.11 -11.08 -0.59
C TYR A 528 23.64 -10.14 0.51
N ILE A 529 22.38 -9.72 0.46
CA ILE A 529 21.74 -8.91 1.49
C ILE A 529 21.10 -9.86 2.49
N THR A 530 21.29 -9.63 3.80
CA THR A 530 20.54 -10.30 4.87
C THR A 530 20.76 -9.62 6.22
N GLY A 531 19.82 -9.74 7.17
CA GLY A 531 20.01 -9.32 8.56
C GLY A 531 20.43 -7.85 8.77
N GLY A 532 19.99 -6.92 7.92
CA GLY A 532 20.39 -5.51 8.00
C GLY A 532 21.72 -5.17 7.32
N LYS A 533 22.41 -6.15 6.75
CA LYS A 533 23.79 -6.05 6.23
C LYS A 533 23.90 -6.50 4.78
N VAL A 534 24.95 -5.99 4.12
CA VAL A 534 25.48 -6.50 2.85
C VAL A 534 26.65 -7.41 3.16
N ILE A 535 26.60 -8.63 2.63
CA ILE A 535 27.62 -9.65 2.75
C ILE A 535 28.35 -9.75 1.40
N GLU A 536 29.65 -9.44 1.41
CA GLU A 536 30.50 -9.45 0.21
C GLU A 536 31.77 -10.29 0.44
N LEU A 537 32.32 -10.89 -0.62
CA LEU A 537 33.53 -11.71 -0.52
C LEU A 537 34.78 -10.83 -0.53
N ASP A 538 35.59 -10.92 0.52
CA ASP A 538 36.87 -10.21 0.66
C ASP A 538 38.00 -11.25 0.75
N GLY A 539 38.58 -11.56 -0.42
CA GLY A 539 39.55 -12.64 -0.60
C GLY A 539 38.96 -14.03 -0.29
N THR A 540 39.13 -14.48 0.95
CA THR A 540 38.63 -15.77 1.47
C THR A 540 37.67 -15.62 2.65
N ARG A 541 37.31 -14.38 3.04
CA ARG A 541 36.44 -14.06 4.18
C ARG A 541 35.19 -13.32 3.73
N LEU A 542 34.16 -13.27 4.58
CA LEU A 542 33.01 -12.41 4.37
C LEU A 542 33.25 -11.05 5.01
N ARG A 543 33.22 -9.98 4.21
CA ARG A 543 33.08 -8.62 4.72
C ARG A 543 31.60 -8.29 4.86
N LYS A 544 31.26 -7.61 5.95
CA LYS A 544 29.87 -7.26 6.32
C LYS A 544 29.77 -5.74 6.46
N SER A 545 28.86 -5.09 5.74
CA SER A 545 28.69 -3.64 5.73
C SER A 545 27.22 -3.23 5.88
N GLU A 546 26.94 -2.07 6.51
CA GLU A 546 25.58 -1.49 6.50
C GLU A 546 25.33 -0.78 5.15
N HIS A 547 24.13 -0.91 4.58
CA HIS A 547 23.71 -0.21 3.36
C HIS A 547 22.19 0.01 3.35
N GLU A 548 21.71 1.02 2.63
CA GLU A 548 20.28 1.37 2.60
C GLU A 548 19.40 0.22 2.06
N SER A 549 19.89 -0.53 1.07
CA SER A 549 19.18 -1.69 0.49
C SER A 549 19.07 -2.91 1.41
N ALA A 550 19.78 -2.91 2.54
CA ALA A 550 19.76 -4.00 3.51
C ALA A 550 18.87 -3.71 4.73
N LYS A 551 18.42 -2.47 4.89
CA LYS A 551 17.54 -2.08 6.00
C LYS A 551 16.20 -2.81 5.93
N ALA A 552 15.65 -3.14 7.10
CA ALA A 552 14.31 -3.71 7.20
C ALA A 552 13.25 -2.81 6.55
N TYR A 553 12.33 -3.41 5.80
CA TYR A 553 11.12 -2.73 5.36
C TYR A 553 10.11 -2.71 6.51
N SER A 554 9.42 -1.58 6.69
CA SER A 554 8.40 -1.41 7.73
C SER A 554 7.20 -0.64 7.21
N TRP A 555 6.02 -0.98 7.73
CA TRP A 555 4.75 -0.32 7.38
C TRP A 555 3.83 -0.19 8.60
N PRO A 556 3.08 0.93 8.71
CA PRO A 556 2.38 1.30 9.93
C PRO A 556 1.13 0.44 10.21
N ILE A 557 0.82 0.36 11.50
CA ILE A 557 -0.38 -0.30 12.05
C ILE A 557 -1.35 0.78 12.54
N ALA A 558 -2.62 0.61 12.21
CA ALA A 558 -3.73 1.48 12.62
C ALA A 558 -5.03 0.69 12.89
N HIS A 559 -4.92 -0.61 13.13
CA HIS A 559 -6.01 -1.55 13.38
C HIS A 559 -5.83 -2.25 14.74
N SER A 560 -6.81 -3.06 15.13
CA SER A 560 -6.94 -3.62 16.48
C SER A 560 -6.88 -2.48 17.52
N VAL A 561 -7.70 -1.44 17.27
CA VAL A 561 -7.70 -0.23 18.08
C VAL A 561 -8.37 -0.54 19.43
N ARG A 562 -7.63 -0.33 20.51
CA ARG A 562 -8.06 -0.61 21.89
C ARG A 562 -8.63 0.64 22.59
N PRO A 563 -9.65 0.50 23.47
CA PRO A 563 -10.18 1.59 24.28
C PRO A 563 -9.13 2.22 25.21
N ALA A 564 -9.40 3.44 25.68
CA ALA A 564 -8.49 4.21 26.54
C ALA A 564 -8.14 3.51 27.88
N SER A 565 -8.98 2.57 28.36
CA SER A 565 -8.72 1.74 29.54
C SER A 565 -7.69 0.63 29.31
N GLN A 566 -7.39 0.28 28.07
CA GLN A 566 -6.39 -0.72 27.67
C GLN A 566 -5.17 -0.08 26.96
N ALA A 567 -5.17 1.25 26.76
CA ALA A 567 -4.14 1.95 26.02
C ALA A 567 -2.78 1.95 26.74
N LEU A 568 -1.68 2.00 25.99
CA LEU A 568 -0.35 2.13 26.58
C LEU A 568 -0.24 3.48 27.33
N GLY A 569 0.05 3.42 28.62
CA GLY A 569 -0.01 4.56 29.53
C GLY A 569 -1.27 4.61 30.42
N ALA A 570 -2.22 3.67 30.26
CA ALA A 570 -3.42 3.58 31.10
C ALA A 570 -3.09 3.22 32.56
N SER A 571 -2.03 2.45 32.80
CA SER A 571 -1.48 2.19 34.15
C SER A 571 -0.54 3.31 34.63
N GLY A 572 -0.40 4.37 33.84
CA GLY A 572 0.39 5.56 34.13
C GLY A 572 1.72 5.61 33.38
N CYS A 573 2.58 6.58 33.73
CA CYS A 573 3.82 6.84 33.01
C CYS A 573 4.83 5.66 33.03
N GLY A 574 4.65 4.67 33.91
CA GLY A 574 5.55 3.52 34.04
C GLY A 574 5.58 2.63 32.80
N ASP A 575 4.46 2.52 32.09
CA ASP A 575 4.27 1.69 30.90
C ASP A 575 5.30 1.99 29.81
N CYS A 576 5.66 3.27 29.66
CA CYS A 576 6.69 3.73 28.73
C CYS A 576 8.00 4.12 29.43
N HIS A 577 7.99 4.72 30.62
CA HIS A 577 9.18 5.34 31.23
C HIS A 577 9.82 4.53 32.37
N SER A 578 9.34 3.34 32.72
CA SER A 578 10.06 2.45 33.63
C SER A 578 11.38 1.94 33.01
N ALA A 579 12.38 1.62 33.83
CA ALA A 579 13.66 1.08 33.34
C ALA A 579 13.54 -0.34 32.72
N SER A 580 12.39 -0.99 32.95
CA SER A 580 11.96 -2.28 32.39
C SER A 580 10.91 -2.13 31.28
N SER A 581 10.66 -0.92 30.80
CA SER A 581 9.67 -0.63 29.75
C SER A 581 9.99 -1.34 28.45
N ASN A 582 9.09 -2.22 28.01
CA ASN A 582 9.17 -2.90 26.72
C ASN A 582 9.04 -1.92 25.54
N PHE A 583 8.39 -0.76 25.73
CA PHE A 583 8.24 0.26 24.69
C PHE A 583 9.62 0.77 24.19
N PHE A 584 10.52 1.15 25.10
CA PHE A 584 11.88 1.55 24.74
C PHE A 584 12.86 0.36 24.66
N PHE A 585 12.75 -0.60 25.58
CA PHE A 585 13.83 -1.58 25.84
C PHE A 585 13.54 -3.00 25.35
N GLY A 586 12.33 -3.26 24.84
CA GLY A 586 11.97 -4.48 24.14
C GLY A 586 12.82 -4.73 22.90
N LYS A 587 12.78 -5.96 22.39
CA LYS A 587 13.72 -6.48 21.39
C LYS A 587 13.03 -6.87 20.10
N VAL A 588 13.63 -6.49 18.98
CA VAL A 588 13.27 -6.96 17.64
C VAL A 588 14.36 -7.93 17.19
N ASN A 589 13.97 -9.12 16.72
CA ASN A 589 14.89 -10.10 16.17
C ASN A 589 15.41 -9.64 14.80
N VAL A 590 16.66 -9.94 14.48
CA VAL A 590 17.23 -9.78 13.14
C VAL A 590 17.11 -11.12 12.43
N GLU A 591 16.20 -11.19 11.46
CA GLU A 591 16.06 -12.39 10.63
C GLU A 591 17.19 -12.43 9.60
N SER A 592 17.89 -13.56 9.53
CA SER A 592 19.14 -13.66 8.76
C SER A 592 19.40 -15.06 8.24
N SER A 593 19.71 -15.16 6.95
CA SER A 593 20.04 -16.42 6.27
C SER A 593 21.50 -16.85 6.48
N LEU A 594 22.25 -16.16 7.36
CA LEU A 594 23.65 -16.46 7.67
C LEU A 594 23.80 -16.79 9.16
N LYS A 595 24.32 -17.99 9.49
CA LYS A 595 24.41 -18.49 10.87
C LYS A 595 25.34 -17.68 11.80
N SER A 596 26.21 -16.83 11.28
CA SER A 596 27.00 -15.88 12.09
C SER A 596 26.27 -14.55 12.35
N GLU A 597 24.98 -14.47 12.02
CA GLU A 597 24.12 -13.28 12.12
C GLU A 597 22.69 -13.60 12.61
N THR A 598 22.35 -14.86 12.86
CA THR A 598 21.05 -15.22 13.48
C THR A 598 20.99 -14.73 14.94
N ASP A 599 19.78 -14.68 15.49
CA ASP A 599 19.51 -14.41 16.92
C ASP A 599 20.01 -13.04 17.43
N THR A 600 20.40 -12.14 16.53
CA THR A 600 20.82 -10.79 16.88
C THR A 600 19.62 -9.95 17.29
N LEU A 601 19.56 -9.51 18.55
CA LEU A 601 18.45 -8.72 19.09
C LEU A 601 18.75 -7.21 19.09
N ILE A 602 17.95 -6.43 18.36
CA ILE A 602 18.02 -4.97 18.34
C ILE A 602 17.02 -4.38 19.35
N THR A 603 17.44 -3.35 20.10
CA THR A 603 16.58 -2.65 21.07
C THR A 603 15.65 -1.66 20.37
N MET A 604 14.38 -1.56 20.81
CA MET A 604 13.34 -0.75 20.16
C MET A 604 13.79 0.69 19.87
N THR A 605 14.51 1.32 20.79
CA THR A 605 15.12 2.66 20.63
C THR A 605 15.92 2.87 19.34
N LYS A 606 16.52 1.84 18.71
CA LYS A 606 17.20 1.98 17.40
C LYS A 606 16.21 2.31 16.29
N PHE A 607 14.99 1.77 16.33
CA PHE A 607 13.95 2.00 15.32
C PHE A 607 13.20 3.32 15.57
N GLU A 608 13.03 3.71 16.83
CA GLU A 608 12.49 5.02 17.23
C GLU A 608 13.48 6.17 16.97
N ASN A 609 14.72 5.87 16.56
CA ASN A 609 15.83 6.82 16.49
C ASN A 609 16.02 7.61 17.80
N LEU A 610 16.16 6.89 18.91
CA LEU A 610 16.36 7.41 20.26
C LEU A 610 17.63 6.83 20.90
N ASN A 611 18.28 7.62 21.75
CA ASN A 611 19.47 7.16 22.49
C ASN A 611 19.06 6.32 23.72
N THR A 612 19.41 5.03 23.72
CA THR A 612 19.06 4.07 24.79
C THR A 612 19.61 4.47 26.16
N VAL A 613 20.79 5.07 26.23
CA VAL A 613 21.41 5.51 27.50
C VAL A 613 20.64 6.72 28.05
N TYR A 614 20.28 7.67 27.20
CA TYR A 614 19.43 8.79 27.58
C TYR A 614 18.05 8.33 28.09
N GLN A 615 17.38 7.41 27.39
CA GLN A 615 16.09 6.91 27.86
C GLN A 615 16.19 6.17 29.20
N LYS A 616 17.25 5.38 29.43
CA LYS A 616 17.50 4.78 30.75
C LYS A 616 17.77 5.82 31.84
N ALA A 617 18.59 6.83 31.57
CA ALA A 617 18.84 7.94 32.50
C ALA A 617 17.55 8.69 32.83
N PHE A 618 16.69 8.93 31.83
CA PHE A 618 15.37 9.53 32.02
C PHE A 618 14.45 8.63 32.84
N SER A 619 14.44 7.31 32.62
CA SER A 619 13.70 6.34 33.44
C SER A 619 14.07 6.41 34.93
N PHE A 620 15.36 6.57 35.27
CA PHE A 620 15.77 6.76 36.67
C PHE A 620 15.17 8.02 37.32
N SER A 621 14.87 9.07 36.56
CA SER A 621 14.20 10.26 37.11
C SER A 621 12.79 9.95 37.66
N PHE A 622 12.11 8.94 37.12
CA PHE A 622 10.80 8.48 37.64
C PHE A 622 10.97 7.71 38.96
N PHE A 623 12.06 6.94 39.11
CA PHE A 623 12.39 6.22 40.36
C PHE A 623 12.66 7.20 41.52
N PHE A 624 13.38 8.30 41.27
CA PHE A 624 13.63 9.34 42.27
C PHE A 624 12.47 10.35 42.44
N ARG A 625 11.41 10.27 41.62
CA ARG A 625 10.28 11.23 41.66
C ARG A 625 9.53 11.26 43.01
N PRO A 626 9.33 10.14 43.75
CA PRO A 626 8.75 10.19 45.10
C PRO A 626 9.67 10.91 46.10
N TRP A 627 10.99 10.68 46.01
CA TRP A 627 11.99 11.36 46.85
C TRP A 627 12.00 12.86 46.60
N LEU A 628 11.98 13.28 45.32
CA LEU A 628 11.90 14.70 44.94
C LEU A 628 10.62 15.35 45.48
N LYS A 629 9.45 14.68 45.40
CA LYS A 629 8.22 15.16 46.03
C LYS A 629 8.37 15.32 47.55
N GLY A 630 8.96 14.33 48.23
CA GLY A 630 9.24 14.39 49.66
C GLY A 630 10.12 15.56 50.04
N ILE A 631 11.23 15.77 49.32
CA ILE A 631 12.15 16.90 49.51
C ILE A 631 11.43 18.23 49.29
N ILE A 632 10.61 18.37 48.24
CA ILE A 632 9.84 19.61 47.98
C ILE A 632 8.82 19.87 49.11
N ILE A 633 8.13 18.83 49.61
CA ILE A 633 7.18 18.96 50.73
C ILE A 633 7.90 19.36 52.02
N VAL A 634 9.03 18.73 52.35
CA VAL A 634 9.84 19.07 53.53
C VAL A 634 10.39 20.50 53.44
N SER A 635 10.92 20.89 52.27
CA SER A 635 11.37 22.27 52.03
C SER A 635 10.24 23.29 52.16
N PHE A 636 9.04 22.98 51.65
CA PHE A 636 7.87 23.85 51.80
C PHE A 636 7.42 23.98 53.27
N ILE A 637 7.40 22.87 54.03
CA ILE A 637 7.09 22.87 55.46
C ILE A 637 8.12 23.70 56.24
N LEU A 638 9.42 23.57 55.93
CA LEU A 638 10.48 24.37 56.56
C LEU A 638 10.34 25.87 56.24
N ILE A 639 10.07 26.23 54.97
CA ILE A 639 9.84 27.62 54.57
C ILE A 639 8.59 28.20 55.27
N LEU A 640 7.50 27.42 55.34
CA LEU A 640 6.27 27.82 56.03
C LEU A 640 6.49 28.00 57.54
N PHE A 641 7.25 27.11 58.17
CA PHE A 641 7.60 27.21 59.60
C PHE A 641 8.46 28.45 59.90
N VAL A 642 9.46 28.73 59.06
CA VAL A 642 10.27 29.95 59.14
C VAL A 642 9.40 31.20 58.95
N PHE A 643 8.52 31.21 57.94
CA PHE A 643 7.58 32.31 57.68
C PHE A 643 6.69 32.56 58.91
N LEU A 644 6.05 31.52 59.46
CA LEU A 644 5.19 31.62 60.65
C LEU A 644 5.95 32.17 61.88
N ILE A 645 7.21 31.76 62.10
CA ILE A 645 8.05 32.31 63.19
C ILE A 645 8.31 33.80 62.99
N TYR A 646 8.66 34.24 61.78
CA TYR A 646 8.91 35.66 61.52
C TYR A 646 7.62 36.49 61.53
N SER A 647 6.50 35.97 61.05
CA SER A 647 5.17 36.60 61.20
C SER A 647 4.78 36.74 62.67
N ALA A 648 4.94 35.70 63.49
CA ALA A 648 4.64 35.74 64.92
C ALA A 648 5.55 36.74 65.68
N LYS A 649 6.85 36.82 65.33
CA LYS A 649 7.75 37.85 65.84
C LYS A 649 7.33 39.26 65.43
N GLY A 650 6.92 39.47 64.17
CA GLY A 650 6.40 40.74 63.68
C GLY A 650 5.14 41.18 64.43
N ILE A 651 4.17 40.28 64.61
CA ILE A 651 2.96 40.52 65.38
C ILE A 651 3.29 40.84 66.85
N LEU A 652 4.24 40.14 67.46
CA LEU A 652 4.71 40.44 68.83
C LEU A 652 5.36 41.82 68.96
N VAL A 653 6.09 42.30 67.95
CA VAL A 653 6.65 43.66 67.93
C VAL A 653 5.53 44.70 67.79
N ILE A 654 4.62 44.52 66.82
CA ILE A 654 3.47 45.42 66.61
C ILE A 654 2.60 45.50 67.86
N ALA A 655 2.30 44.35 68.49
CA ALA A 655 1.51 44.30 69.71
C ALA A 655 2.20 44.99 70.89
N ARG A 656 3.52 44.82 71.05
CA ARG A 656 4.30 45.52 72.08
C ARG A 656 4.28 47.04 71.89
N GLU A 657 4.49 47.51 70.66
CA GLU A 657 4.47 48.94 70.36
C GLU A 657 3.07 49.54 70.61
N ALA A 658 2.00 48.87 70.13
CA ALA A 658 0.61 49.26 70.38
C ALA A 658 0.17 49.17 71.86
N THR A 659 0.99 48.60 72.74
CA THR A 659 0.79 48.61 74.21
C THR A 659 1.67 49.60 74.96
N LYS A 660 2.68 50.21 74.33
CA LYS A 660 3.49 51.27 74.97
C LYS A 660 2.66 52.53 75.23
N ASP A 661 1.76 52.88 74.31
CA ASP A 661 0.89 54.06 74.42
C ASP A 661 -0.26 53.91 75.47
N LYS A 662 -0.09 52.99 76.44
CA LYS A 662 -1.10 52.66 77.47
C LYS A 662 -0.51 52.42 78.88
N VAL A 663 0.74 52.83 79.12
CA VAL A 663 1.40 52.85 80.45
C VAL A 663 2.12 54.18 80.62
#